data_AF-A0AAD5U8L0-F1
#
_entry.id   AF-A0AAD5U8L0-F1
#
_cell.length_a   1.000
_cell.length_b   1.000
_cell.length_c   1.000
_cell.angle_alpha   90.00
_cell.angle_beta   90.00
_cell.angle_gamma   90.00
#
_symmetry.space_group_name_H-M   'P 1'
#
loop_
_entity.id
_entity.type
_entity.pdbx_description
1 polymer ?
#
loop_
_entity_poly.entity_id
_entity_poly.type
_entity_poly.pdbx_seq_one_letter_code
_entity_poly.pdbx_strand_id
1 'polypeptide(L)'
;MVTHGDWFDGGFWSSAYRGITAVDQYLKLNITGLYPNQLSQQAIADIIYDSAFGNNSYNHIGVTVSSDTVANAVRNVSSHVPVIAYNAGIELAASSSVLGIETFVGQPEYEAGLKAGKIFLEKGCKSVLGLMHEPNQLNSKSRFKGFRTGFVMENSSNVFSELFVDLKQMSSVEAKIKNALDTLTPSVDCIIFQNTALTASVYSELQSRNKTGVIYFAGWDLSPLTVEMLEKGYQLFAIDQQEFVQVYIPPLLFLSKYYSYTKVTSPILFSGPAFVTPETIQLKKCQIDATLPNCDSFFTNRTLNVIFLTHGALGNDPFWTDAYNGANFAAKIFNLTLSTLSETDRKGYDLKKVDAVLESLIDEPGQKDAIVLSLPNTAEFSKSLAKAKAKNITIISYGAGYLQSQNFGSSIHVGANEREVGEKAGKNFILLGAKNTVVINHEYGNKDLEERINAFTLAVIEGGGKIKENKEGKLNFFEMSSSVLDYTAIQIQKLLEEDSSIDSIIYFNPSIAKAITMALKNVPRKNFIVGGVGLSKFVLEAIKSGSIAFTFDEQGFLQSYLALSLIRLQKQYGYELQNDLISTGPTLINLSNVEKFISDCRGDTSIINGEECLACPVDGCGSGVCMDDGSCVCNHGWSGETCSILLETDPIYVKYSTGPIVLMSIAAFGNLLCFVFIVFFYVKREAPPIKSSSPIFIVLMLIGSMLIFSTIFLEVGIPTVETCTLEMWFFAIGIGLLLGNLLAKTYRIHKIFNRTLSTTAVRGIKNTFVLAFSGCILIIEVIITGILTILDPPHKFLLDNGKGNRIFICLPRSGSALPAIIVLIIFNGSLMLFATYLAIRVRGVATAYNESKHILISVYNLNFAVIILLVLVFTSSSVIGVEPKFFLNSIVILITNLSIILNLFVPKIISVYQKTDQTKTQFSSSKSNEPNNLSGIVSSTVKGSSYNKSAADFTNIQAVWTKGSVVSNITAEWEIMNFSFIVLKERNFLWVQSQNSNSIAKSFMLDLNLTTGIRKKDGTPVLIIREKKSNSELKIRFNSQQEYDIFVDLLPPEVYHKSTAV
;
A
#
# COMPACT_ATOMS: atom_id res chain seq x y z
N MET A 1 31.33 25.52 18.09
CA MET A 1 31.32 24.45 19.10
C MET A 1 32.10 24.94 20.31
N VAL A 2 31.47 25.07 21.47
CA VAL A 2 32.05 25.63 22.70
C VAL A 2 32.24 24.51 23.74
N THR A 3 33.44 24.36 24.27
CA THR A 3 33.78 23.33 25.28
C THR A 3 34.27 23.92 26.58
N HIS A 4 34.15 23.12 27.65
CA HIS A 4 34.77 23.41 28.93
C HIS A 4 36.21 22.90 29.06
N GLY A 5 36.73 22.13 28.09
CA GLY A 5 38.13 21.69 28.06
C GLY A 5 38.84 22.02 26.74
N ASP A 6 40.15 21.80 26.71
CA ASP A 6 41.04 22.19 25.61
C ASP A 6 41.00 21.18 24.46
N TRP A 7 40.61 21.62 23.26
CA TRP A 7 40.55 20.79 22.05
C TRP A 7 41.85 20.06 21.71
N PHE A 8 42.99 20.59 22.15
CA PHE A 8 44.31 20.13 21.73
C PHE A 8 45.13 19.51 22.86
N ASP A 9 44.47 19.07 23.94
CA ASP A 9 45.12 18.43 25.09
C ASP A 9 45.66 17.01 24.82
N GLY A 10 45.38 16.43 23.65
CA GLY A 10 45.78 15.08 23.25
C GLY A 10 44.90 13.97 23.84
N GLY A 11 43.84 14.31 24.58
CA GLY A 11 42.94 13.39 25.25
C GLY A 11 41.53 13.37 24.65
N PHE A 12 40.53 13.39 25.54
CA PHE A 12 39.10 13.35 25.20
C PHE A 12 38.73 14.38 24.12
N TRP A 13 39.14 15.63 24.30
CA TRP A 13 38.72 16.72 23.42
C TRP A 13 39.38 16.66 22.05
N SER A 14 40.61 16.16 21.97
CA SER A 14 41.26 15.90 20.68
C SER A 14 40.56 14.78 19.89
N SER A 15 40.04 13.76 20.57
CA SER A 15 39.19 12.72 19.96
C SER A 15 37.84 13.29 19.49
N ALA A 16 37.20 14.12 20.31
CA ALA A 16 36.00 14.84 19.93
C ALA A 16 36.26 15.73 18.69
N TYR A 17 37.31 16.54 18.67
CA TYR A 17 37.62 17.46 17.57
C TYR A 17 37.73 16.76 16.21
N ARG A 18 38.17 15.49 16.15
CA ARG A 18 38.14 14.69 14.92
C ARG A 18 36.73 14.55 14.34
N GLY A 19 35.70 14.51 15.17
CA GLY A 19 34.29 14.51 14.75
C GLY A 19 33.89 15.80 14.02
N ILE A 20 34.40 16.96 14.47
CA ILE A 20 34.21 18.24 13.79
C ILE A 20 34.86 18.21 12.40
N THR A 21 36.12 17.77 12.32
CA THR A 21 36.83 17.67 11.03
C THR A 21 36.17 16.67 10.10
N ALA A 22 35.68 15.54 10.62
CA ALA A 22 35.03 14.50 9.83
C ALA A 22 33.70 14.95 9.22
N VAL A 23 32.90 15.74 9.94
CA VAL A 23 31.63 16.25 9.41
C VAL A 23 31.87 17.42 8.44
N ASP A 24 32.88 18.24 8.67
CA ASP A 24 33.25 19.34 7.77
C ASP A 24 33.65 18.88 6.37
N GLN A 25 34.30 17.70 6.26
CA GLN A 25 34.63 17.07 4.97
C GLN A 25 33.42 16.89 4.04
N TYR A 26 32.22 16.71 4.62
CA TYR A 26 30.99 16.50 3.86
C TYR A 26 30.16 17.77 3.75
N LEU A 27 29.97 18.47 4.88
CA LEU A 27 29.02 19.57 4.96
C LEU A 27 29.61 20.92 4.52
N LYS A 28 30.95 21.05 4.45
CA LYS A 28 31.67 22.30 4.14
C LYS A 28 31.20 23.48 5.00
N LEU A 29 31.03 23.23 6.30
CA LEU A 29 30.54 24.23 7.25
C LEU A 29 31.72 24.96 7.89
N ASN A 30 31.60 26.27 8.09
CA ASN A 30 32.60 26.99 8.87
C ASN A 30 32.41 26.71 10.38
N ILE A 31 32.95 25.59 10.86
CA ILE A 31 32.84 25.17 12.26
C ILE A 31 34.07 25.64 13.04
N THR A 32 33.87 26.53 14.01
CA THR A 32 34.93 26.98 14.93
C THR A 32 34.82 26.26 16.29
N GLY A 33 35.92 25.68 16.76
CA GLY A 33 36.06 25.15 18.11
C GLY A 33 36.55 26.24 19.07
N LEU A 34 35.75 26.56 20.09
CA LEU A 34 36.04 27.59 21.09
C LEU A 34 36.16 26.94 22.47
N TYR A 35 37.10 27.42 23.28
CA TYR A 35 37.35 26.95 24.64
C TYR A 35 38.05 28.05 25.46
N PRO A 36 37.94 28.05 26.79
CA PRO A 36 38.55 29.10 27.61
C PRO A 36 40.05 28.86 27.84
N ASN A 37 40.86 29.90 27.69
CA ASN A 37 42.31 29.87 28.03
C ASN A 37 42.56 29.57 29.52
N GLN A 38 41.65 30.02 30.40
CA GLN A 38 41.63 29.67 31.81
C GLN A 38 40.28 29.05 32.14
N LEU A 39 40.30 27.79 32.58
CA LEU A 39 39.10 27.00 32.85
C LEU A 39 38.32 27.59 34.04
N SER A 40 37.31 28.40 33.72
CA SER A 40 36.33 28.94 34.67
C SER A 40 34.95 28.91 34.04
N GLN A 41 33.93 28.66 34.87
CA GLN A 41 32.54 28.59 34.40
C GLN A 41 32.05 29.93 33.82
N GLN A 42 32.61 31.05 34.31
CA GLN A 42 32.30 32.38 33.78
C GLN A 42 32.91 32.60 32.39
N ALA A 43 34.17 32.21 32.17
CA ALA A 43 34.79 32.36 30.86
C ALA A 43 34.04 31.57 29.77
N ILE A 44 33.50 30.39 30.10
CA ILE A 44 32.65 29.63 29.17
C ILE A 44 31.36 30.39 28.88
N ALA A 45 30.70 30.95 29.91
CA ALA A 45 29.50 31.76 29.74
C ALA A 45 29.77 33.00 28.85
N ASP A 46 30.89 33.68 29.04
CA ASP A 46 31.27 34.86 28.25
C ASP A 46 31.48 34.49 26.77
N ILE A 47 32.17 33.37 26.49
CA ILE A 47 32.33 32.85 25.12
C ILE A 47 30.96 32.58 24.46
N ILE A 48 29.98 32.06 25.21
CA ILE A 48 28.63 31.79 24.69
C ILE A 48 27.92 33.10 24.32
N TYR A 49 28.00 34.13 25.17
CA TYR A 49 27.43 35.44 24.86
C TYR A 49 28.10 36.09 23.67
N ASP A 50 29.43 36.09 23.61
CA ASP A 50 30.18 36.66 22.49
C ASP A 50 29.88 35.91 21.18
N SER A 51 29.68 34.60 21.25
CA SER A 51 29.30 33.78 20.09
C SER A 51 27.90 34.12 19.56
N ALA A 52 26.98 34.54 20.43
CA ALA A 52 25.61 34.86 20.05
C ALA A 52 25.41 36.34 19.66
N PHE A 53 26.09 37.27 20.35
CA PHE A 53 25.83 38.71 20.26
C PHE A 53 27.06 39.56 19.89
N GLY A 54 28.24 38.96 19.78
CA GLY A 54 29.46 39.67 19.42
C GLY A 54 29.51 40.10 17.94
N ASN A 55 30.55 40.85 17.57
CA ASN A 55 30.73 41.36 16.20
C ASN A 55 30.89 40.28 15.12
N ASN A 56 31.30 39.06 15.50
CA ASN A 56 31.40 37.89 14.64
C ASN A 56 30.45 36.79 15.16
N SER A 57 29.17 37.10 15.32
CA SER A 57 28.18 36.15 15.83
C SER A 57 27.99 34.94 14.90
N TYR A 58 27.72 33.79 15.49
CA TYR A 58 27.53 32.52 14.79
C TYR A 58 26.03 32.21 14.60
N ASN A 59 25.70 31.56 13.49
CA ASN A 59 24.31 31.16 13.20
C ASN A 59 23.79 30.02 14.09
N HIS A 60 24.68 29.23 14.67
CA HIS A 60 24.36 28.04 15.48
C HIS A 60 25.44 27.82 16.55
N ILE A 61 25.04 27.34 17.73
CA ILE A 61 25.98 27.11 18.85
C ILE A 61 25.79 25.69 19.39
N GLY A 62 26.82 24.85 19.25
CA GLY A 62 26.96 23.65 20.08
C GLY A 62 27.72 23.99 21.35
N VAL A 63 27.28 23.53 22.54
CA VAL A 63 27.94 23.89 23.82
C VAL A 63 27.88 22.80 24.90
N THR A 64 28.90 22.72 25.75
CA THR A 64 28.87 21.88 26.97
C THR A 64 28.29 22.64 28.16
N VAL A 65 27.33 22.05 28.90
CA VAL A 65 26.63 22.72 30.01
C VAL A 65 27.14 22.19 31.36
N SER A 66 28.37 22.55 31.73
CA SER A 66 29.07 21.99 32.91
C SER A 66 28.60 22.52 34.27
N SER A 67 27.84 23.63 34.31
CA SER A 67 27.37 24.26 35.55
C SER A 67 26.11 25.12 35.35
N ASP A 68 25.50 25.54 36.47
CA ASP A 68 24.36 26.47 36.46
C ASP A 68 24.69 27.84 35.84
N THR A 69 25.94 28.32 36.00
CA THR A 69 26.40 29.57 35.36
C THR A 69 26.34 29.46 33.84
N VAL A 70 26.82 28.34 33.30
CA VAL A 70 26.78 28.08 31.85
C VAL A 70 25.34 27.85 31.39
N ALA A 71 24.53 27.13 32.16
CA ALA A 71 23.12 26.93 31.86
C ALA A 71 22.31 28.23 31.79
N ASN A 72 22.61 29.21 32.66
CA ASN A 72 22.05 30.55 32.59
C ASN A 72 22.42 31.28 31.28
N ALA A 73 23.68 31.19 30.86
CA ALA A 73 24.11 31.78 29.60
C ALA A 73 23.38 31.14 28.41
N VAL A 74 23.28 29.80 28.39
CA VAL A 74 22.55 29.05 27.36
C VAL A 74 21.08 29.48 27.29
N ARG A 75 20.39 29.58 28.43
CA ARG A 75 18.99 30.06 28.50
C ARG A 75 18.79 31.43 27.86
N ASN A 76 19.76 32.32 28.05
CA ASN A 76 19.65 33.70 27.56
C ASN A 76 19.91 33.78 26.04
N VAL A 77 20.81 32.96 25.50
CA VAL A 77 21.14 32.98 24.06
C VAL A 77 20.22 32.12 23.20
N SER A 78 19.62 31.07 23.76
CA SER A 78 18.87 30.07 22.99
C SER A 78 17.57 30.59 22.35
N SER A 79 17.07 31.72 22.84
CA SER A 79 15.97 32.46 22.21
C SER A 79 16.37 33.19 20.92
N HIS A 80 17.67 33.40 20.70
CA HIS A 80 18.22 34.17 19.58
C HIS A 80 18.94 33.29 18.55
N VAL A 81 19.69 32.29 19.00
CA VAL A 81 20.48 31.38 18.16
C VAL A 81 20.14 29.95 18.53
N PRO A 82 19.93 29.01 17.58
CA PRO A 82 19.70 27.61 17.93
C PRO A 82 20.91 27.02 18.67
N VAL A 83 20.64 26.38 19.82
CA VAL A 83 21.66 25.78 20.67
C VAL A 83 21.45 24.29 20.79
N ILE A 84 22.51 23.51 20.60
CA ILE A 84 22.56 22.08 20.95
C ILE A 84 23.55 21.90 22.09
N ALA A 85 23.08 21.33 23.20
CA ALA A 85 23.98 20.99 24.29
C ALA A 85 24.63 19.63 24.02
N TYR A 86 25.87 19.42 24.47
CA TYR A 86 26.53 18.13 24.35
C TYR A 86 27.50 17.85 25.50
N ASN A 87 27.90 16.58 25.63
CA ASN A 87 28.86 16.07 26.62
C ASN A 87 28.42 16.19 28.09
N ALA A 88 28.33 17.41 28.62
CA ALA A 88 28.07 17.69 30.02
C ALA A 88 26.77 18.47 30.22
N GLY A 89 26.09 18.19 31.34
CA GLY A 89 24.86 18.88 31.75
C GLY A 89 23.58 18.18 31.35
N ILE A 90 23.61 16.87 31.12
CA ILE A 90 22.41 16.08 30.79
C ILE A 90 21.31 16.24 31.86
N GLU A 91 21.70 16.41 33.12
CA GLU A 91 20.79 16.61 34.26
C GLU A 91 19.97 17.91 34.12
N LEU A 92 20.54 18.91 33.48
CA LEU A 92 19.88 20.19 33.20
C LEU A 92 19.18 20.18 31.83
N ALA A 93 19.69 19.37 30.90
CA ALA A 93 19.23 19.29 29.53
C ALA A 93 18.06 18.32 29.31
N ALA A 94 17.82 17.37 30.22
CA ALA A 94 16.67 16.45 30.17
C ALA A 94 15.32 17.19 30.18
N SER A 95 15.29 18.45 30.60
CA SER A 95 14.18 19.38 30.38
C SER A 95 14.59 20.45 29.38
N SER A 96 14.78 20.07 28.11
CA SER A 96 15.23 20.97 27.03
C SER A 96 14.42 22.27 26.94
N SER A 97 13.13 22.23 27.28
CA SER A 97 12.23 23.39 27.39
C SER A 97 12.69 24.44 28.41
N VAL A 98 13.43 24.05 29.46
CA VAL A 98 13.96 24.95 30.49
C VAL A 98 15.19 25.70 29.98
N LEU A 99 16.04 25.04 29.17
CA LEU A 99 17.24 25.66 28.61
C LEU A 99 17.00 26.35 27.27
N GLY A 100 15.91 26.03 26.58
CA GLY A 100 15.63 26.50 25.22
C GLY A 100 16.53 25.84 24.16
N ILE A 101 17.26 24.78 24.51
CA ILE A 101 18.09 24.03 23.56
C ILE A 101 17.23 23.16 22.64
N GLU A 102 17.73 22.83 21.46
CA GLU A 102 17.07 21.93 20.51
C GLU A 102 17.06 20.48 21.02
N THR A 103 18.23 19.99 21.45
CA THR A 103 18.44 18.65 21.98
C THR A 103 19.77 18.59 22.74
N PHE A 104 20.02 17.47 23.42
CA PHE A 104 21.29 17.15 24.07
C PHE A 104 21.96 15.93 23.42
N VAL A 105 23.25 16.00 23.10
CA VAL A 105 24.03 14.85 22.60
C VAL A 105 25.07 14.42 23.64
N GLY A 106 24.90 13.25 24.25
CA GLY A 106 25.84 12.76 25.26
C GLY A 106 25.38 11.46 25.91
N GLN A 107 25.94 11.13 27.08
CA GLN A 107 25.58 9.91 27.80
C GLN A 107 24.80 10.20 29.09
N PRO A 108 23.92 9.27 29.53
CA PRO A 108 23.28 9.29 30.83
C PRO A 108 24.30 8.95 31.92
N GLU A 109 24.86 10.00 32.53
CA GLU A 109 26.00 9.89 33.46
C GLU A 109 25.68 9.11 34.74
N TYR A 110 24.48 9.31 35.28
CA TYR A 110 24.01 8.58 36.46
C TYR A 110 23.85 7.08 36.16
N GLU A 111 23.22 6.74 35.04
CA GLU A 111 22.97 5.38 34.59
C GLU A 111 24.27 4.65 34.25
N ALA A 112 25.21 5.35 33.61
CA ALA A 112 26.56 4.84 33.35
C ALA A 112 27.27 4.45 34.66
N GLY A 113 27.24 5.35 35.65
CA GLY A 113 27.74 5.08 36.99
C GLY A 113 27.03 3.90 37.65
N LEU A 114 25.70 3.88 37.62
CA LEU A 114 24.88 2.84 38.25
C LEU A 114 25.18 1.46 37.69
N LYS A 115 25.32 1.32 36.38
CA LYS A 115 25.70 0.06 35.73
C LYS A 115 27.12 -0.35 36.10
N ALA A 116 28.06 0.59 36.15
CA ALA A 116 29.44 0.31 36.59
C ALA A 116 29.51 -0.19 38.04
N GLY A 117 28.72 0.42 38.95
CA GLY A 117 28.62 -0.02 40.34
C GLY A 117 28.09 -1.44 40.47
N LYS A 118 27.07 -1.81 39.68
CA LYS A 118 26.54 -3.18 39.63
C LYS A 118 27.57 -4.20 39.12
N ILE A 119 28.34 -3.86 38.08
CA ILE A 119 29.40 -4.76 37.57
C ILE A 119 30.46 -5.00 38.65
N PHE A 120 30.84 -3.98 39.41
CA PHE A 120 31.80 -4.13 40.52
C PHE A 120 31.25 -5.04 41.63
N LEU A 121 29.96 -4.89 41.94
CA LEU A 121 29.26 -5.75 42.89
C LEU A 121 29.25 -7.22 42.43
N GLU A 122 28.88 -7.47 41.17
CA GLU A 122 28.87 -8.81 40.56
C GLU A 122 30.27 -9.44 40.51
N LYS A 123 31.31 -8.61 40.34
CA LYS A 123 32.71 -9.06 40.38
C LYS A 123 33.21 -9.39 41.80
N GLY A 124 32.43 -9.06 42.82
CA GLY A 124 32.73 -9.35 44.22
C GLY A 124 33.56 -8.29 44.95
N CYS A 125 33.69 -7.08 44.39
CA CYS A 125 34.33 -5.95 45.07
C CYS A 125 33.54 -5.59 46.35
N LYS A 126 34.24 -5.24 47.43
CA LYS A 126 33.65 -4.84 48.71
C LYS A 126 34.11 -3.45 49.17
N SER A 127 35.30 -3.01 48.78
CA SER A 127 35.87 -1.71 49.13
C SER A 127 36.43 -1.03 47.89
N VAL A 128 35.68 -0.08 47.34
CA VAL A 128 36.02 0.58 46.08
C VAL A 128 36.55 1.98 46.32
N LEU A 129 37.69 2.30 45.71
CA LEU A 129 38.25 3.65 45.65
C LEU A 129 37.82 4.34 44.35
N GLY A 130 37.08 5.44 44.45
CA GLY A 130 36.70 6.30 43.34
C GLY A 130 37.63 7.51 43.20
N LEU A 131 38.25 7.68 42.03
CA LEU A 131 39.10 8.84 41.71
C LEU A 131 38.32 9.86 40.86
N MET A 132 37.97 10.99 41.47
CA MET A 132 37.21 12.09 40.83
C MET A 132 38.13 13.25 40.50
N HIS A 133 38.18 13.68 39.23
CA HIS A 133 39.08 14.75 38.82
C HIS A 133 38.45 16.15 38.72
N GLU A 134 37.11 16.23 38.72
CA GLU A 134 36.38 17.49 38.54
C GLU A 134 35.16 17.58 39.47
N PRO A 135 35.38 17.84 40.77
CA PRO A 135 34.35 17.76 41.79
C PRO A 135 33.31 18.88 41.71
N ASN A 136 33.53 19.87 40.86
CA ASN A 136 32.61 20.98 40.65
C ASN A 136 31.71 20.80 39.42
N GLN A 137 31.97 19.82 38.56
CA GLN A 137 31.18 19.56 37.37
C GLN A 137 29.98 18.65 37.66
N LEU A 138 28.85 18.89 36.97
CA LEU A 138 27.60 18.14 37.17
C LEU A 138 27.70 16.67 36.76
N ASN A 139 28.22 16.40 35.56
CA ASN A 139 28.47 15.07 35.01
C ASN A 139 29.37 14.23 35.92
N SER A 140 30.50 14.78 36.38
CA SER A 140 31.43 14.07 37.29
C SER A 140 30.77 13.68 38.62
N LYS A 141 29.91 14.53 39.19
CA LYS A 141 29.13 14.18 40.39
C LYS A 141 28.11 13.08 40.09
N SER A 142 27.43 13.18 38.95
CA SER A 142 26.38 12.26 38.52
C SER A 142 26.91 10.84 38.33
N ARG A 143 28.07 10.68 37.68
CA ARG A 143 28.80 9.40 37.53
C ARG A 143 29.00 8.69 38.87
N PHE A 144 29.55 9.37 39.86
CA PHE A 144 29.87 8.75 41.16
C PHE A 144 28.64 8.58 42.05
N LYS A 145 27.65 9.47 41.94
CA LYS A 145 26.33 9.27 42.57
C LYS A 145 25.69 7.99 42.06
N GLY A 146 25.66 7.79 40.74
CA GLY A 146 25.18 6.57 40.09
C GLY A 146 25.94 5.33 40.55
N PHE A 147 27.27 5.38 40.50
CA PHE A 147 28.14 4.30 40.96
C PHE A 147 27.84 3.89 42.40
N ARG A 148 27.79 4.86 43.32
CA ARG A 148 27.45 4.63 44.72
C ARG A 148 26.08 3.95 44.85
N THR A 149 25.08 4.42 44.11
CA THR A 149 23.75 3.80 44.08
C THR A 149 23.84 2.33 43.63
N GLY A 150 24.49 2.05 42.51
CA GLY A 150 24.61 0.68 41.98
C GLY A 150 25.40 -0.27 42.87
N PHE A 151 26.40 0.23 43.60
CA PHE A 151 27.34 -0.59 44.37
C PHE A 151 26.91 -0.83 45.83
N VAL A 152 26.28 0.16 46.48
CA VAL A 152 25.98 0.13 47.93
C VAL A 152 24.53 -0.27 48.23
N MET A 153 23.58 -0.06 47.31
CA MET A 153 22.16 -0.33 47.60
C MET A 153 21.84 -1.81 47.87
N GLU A 154 22.55 -2.74 47.24
CA GLU A 154 22.28 -4.18 47.39
C GLU A 154 22.98 -4.79 48.62
N ASN A 155 24.02 -4.13 49.15
CA ASN A 155 24.70 -4.55 50.37
C ASN A 155 25.31 -3.34 51.10
N SER A 156 24.69 -2.94 52.21
CA SER A 156 25.13 -1.81 53.04
C SER A 156 26.50 -2.00 53.70
N SER A 157 27.07 -3.21 53.65
CA SER A 157 28.42 -3.51 54.15
C SER A 157 29.52 -3.08 53.18
N ASN A 158 29.18 -2.79 51.92
CA ASN A 158 30.12 -2.34 50.90
C ASN A 158 30.53 -0.88 51.12
N VAL A 159 31.81 -0.57 50.92
CA VAL A 159 32.37 0.77 51.13
C VAL A 159 32.79 1.38 49.80
N PHE A 160 32.32 2.60 49.52
CA PHE A 160 32.78 3.42 48.40
C PHE A 160 33.43 4.70 48.92
N SER A 161 34.74 4.84 48.70
CA SER A 161 35.54 5.99 49.13
C SER A 161 35.88 6.87 47.95
N GLU A 162 35.55 8.16 48.00
CA GLU A 162 35.80 9.10 46.91
C GLU A 162 37.01 9.98 47.22
N LEU A 163 37.93 10.11 46.26
CA LEU A 163 39.14 10.90 46.35
C LEU A 163 39.22 11.90 45.20
N PHE A 164 39.42 13.17 45.56
CA PHE A 164 39.65 14.23 44.58
C PHE A 164 41.12 14.24 44.10
N VAL A 165 41.30 14.22 42.78
CA VAL A 165 42.61 14.24 42.11
C VAL A 165 42.68 15.43 41.13
N ASP A 166 43.83 16.09 41.04
CA ASP A 166 44.04 17.20 40.10
C ASP A 166 44.98 16.72 38.98
N LEU A 167 44.44 16.56 37.77
CA LEU A 167 45.22 16.06 36.62
C LEU A 167 46.32 17.04 36.18
N LYS A 168 46.28 18.30 36.60
CA LYS A 168 47.38 19.25 36.36
C LYS A 168 48.59 19.00 37.27
N GLN A 169 48.43 18.19 38.31
CA GLN A 169 49.46 17.88 39.30
C GLN A 169 49.60 16.35 39.50
N MET A 170 50.07 15.64 38.48
CA MET A 170 50.13 14.18 38.48
C MET A 170 50.94 13.58 39.65
N SER A 171 51.99 14.24 40.14
CA SER A 171 52.74 13.79 41.33
C SER A 171 51.88 13.78 42.61
N SER A 172 50.95 14.75 42.73
CA SER A 172 49.97 14.81 43.81
C SER A 172 48.94 13.67 43.69
N VAL A 173 48.55 13.33 42.46
CA VAL A 173 47.64 12.21 42.18
C VAL A 173 48.23 10.89 42.64
N GLU A 174 49.47 10.59 42.23
CA GLU A 174 50.16 9.35 42.62
C GLU A 174 50.32 9.22 44.13
N ALA A 175 50.74 10.29 44.81
CA ALA A 175 50.86 10.32 46.26
C ALA A 175 49.52 10.07 46.98
N LYS A 176 48.41 10.61 46.45
CA LYS A 176 47.07 10.40 47.00
C LYS A 176 46.59 8.96 46.81
N ILE A 177 46.80 8.36 45.63
CA ILE A 177 46.45 6.96 45.38
C ILE A 177 47.23 6.05 46.34
N LYS A 178 48.55 6.27 46.46
CA LYS A 178 49.42 5.54 47.39
C LYS A 178 48.90 5.60 48.83
N ASN A 179 48.63 6.81 49.33
CA ASN A 179 48.11 7.01 50.68
C ASN A 179 46.75 6.32 50.89
N ALA A 180 45.84 6.41 49.91
CA ALA A 180 44.53 5.76 49.98
C ALA A 180 44.65 4.23 50.08
N LEU A 181 45.54 3.61 49.30
CA LEU A 181 45.80 2.17 49.35
C LEU A 181 46.44 1.72 50.68
N ASP A 182 47.19 2.60 51.35
CA ASP A 182 47.86 2.29 52.62
C ASP A 182 46.95 2.48 53.85
N THR A 183 45.96 3.37 53.77
CA THR A 183 45.24 3.86 54.97
C THR A 183 43.76 3.54 55.01
N LEU A 184 43.10 3.27 53.86
CA LEU A 184 41.66 3.01 53.85
C LEU A 184 41.32 1.64 54.43
N THR A 185 40.27 1.61 55.26
CA THR A 185 39.71 0.39 55.87
C THR A 185 38.20 0.30 55.59
N PRO A 186 37.68 -0.85 55.11
CA PRO A 186 38.40 -2.05 54.68
C PRO A 186 39.36 -1.80 53.51
N SER A 187 40.40 -2.62 53.37
CA SER A 187 41.41 -2.47 52.32
C SER A 187 40.76 -2.43 50.93
N VAL A 188 41.17 -1.48 50.10
CA VAL A 188 40.67 -1.31 48.73
C VAL A 188 40.92 -2.58 47.91
N ASP A 189 39.86 -3.12 47.30
CA ASP A 189 39.92 -4.28 46.43
C ASP A 189 39.59 -3.96 44.97
N CYS A 190 38.95 -2.81 44.70
CA CYS A 190 38.75 -2.33 43.34
C CYS A 190 38.86 -0.79 43.23
N ILE A 191 39.20 -0.27 42.05
CA ILE A 191 39.38 1.17 41.78
C ILE A 191 38.53 1.60 40.57
N ILE A 192 37.83 2.73 40.67
CA ILE A 192 37.08 3.32 39.56
C ILE A 192 37.54 4.77 39.34
N PHE A 193 37.75 5.21 38.09
CA PHE A 193 38.25 6.56 37.78
C PHE A 193 37.59 7.21 36.56
N GLN A 194 37.48 8.54 36.55
CA GLN A 194 36.66 9.27 35.57
C GLN A 194 37.38 9.72 34.28
N ASN A 195 38.69 9.47 34.15
CA ASN A 195 39.51 9.97 33.03
C ASN A 195 40.66 9.00 32.73
N THR A 196 40.98 8.81 31.44
CA THR A 196 42.04 7.91 30.96
C THR A 196 43.45 8.26 31.44
N ALA A 197 43.73 9.53 31.77
CA ALA A 197 45.02 9.94 32.33
C ALA A 197 45.36 9.20 33.64
N LEU A 198 44.34 8.73 34.38
CA LEU A 198 44.50 7.99 35.63
C LEU A 198 44.86 6.51 35.42
N THR A 199 44.68 5.97 34.21
CA THR A 199 45.02 4.57 33.90
C THR A 199 46.49 4.29 34.19
N ALA A 200 47.40 5.17 33.76
CA ALA A 200 48.84 5.00 33.97
C ALA A 200 49.22 5.02 35.46
N SER A 201 48.72 6.02 36.22
CA SER A 201 49.03 6.16 37.64
C SER A 201 48.49 5.00 38.48
N VAL A 202 47.25 4.55 38.20
CA VAL A 202 46.67 3.39 38.89
C VAL A 202 47.46 2.13 38.55
N TYR A 203 47.74 1.88 37.27
CA TYR A 203 48.48 0.70 36.86
C TYR A 203 49.89 0.65 37.47
N SER A 204 50.66 1.74 37.40
CA SER A 204 52.01 1.81 37.93
C SER A 204 52.07 1.57 39.44
N GLU A 205 51.11 2.14 40.19
CA GLU A 205 51.03 1.94 41.64
C GLU A 205 50.71 0.47 41.97
N LEU A 206 49.73 -0.13 41.29
CA LEU A 206 49.39 -1.54 41.48
C LEU A 206 50.53 -2.48 41.09
N GLN A 207 51.25 -2.16 40.02
CA GLN A 207 52.42 -2.93 39.57
C GLN A 207 53.55 -2.88 40.59
N SER A 208 53.86 -1.69 41.13
CA SER A 208 54.91 -1.53 42.17
C SER A 208 54.63 -2.34 43.44
N ARG A 209 53.36 -2.65 43.70
CA ARG A 209 52.88 -3.43 44.86
C ARG A 209 52.66 -4.91 44.56
N ASN A 210 52.89 -5.35 43.33
CA ASN A 210 52.52 -6.69 42.86
C ASN A 210 51.03 -7.03 43.10
N LYS A 211 50.16 -6.03 42.88
CA LYS A 211 48.69 -6.11 43.05
C LYS A 211 47.92 -6.06 41.73
N THR A 212 48.62 -5.97 40.59
CA THR A 212 48.02 -6.07 39.26
C THR A 212 47.25 -7.39 39.12
N GLY A 213 45.99 -7.34 38.70
CA GLY A 213 45.11 -8.52 38.60
C GLY A 213 44.58 -9.05 39.94
N VAL A 214 45.02 -8.48 41.07
CA VAL A 214 44.46 -8.74 42.40
C VAL A 214 43.49 -7.61 42.79
N ILE A 215 43.91 -6.36 42.59
CA ILE A 215 43.03 -5.20 42.66
C ILE A 215 42.60 -4.89 41.23
N TYR A 216 41.31 -4.98 40.99
CA TYR A 216 40.75 -4.67 39.67
C TYR A 216 40.49 -3.17 39.54
N PHE A 217 40.60 -2.64 38.32
CA PHE A 217 40.22 -1.27 38.06
C PHE A 217 39.36 -1.13 36.81
N ALA A 218 38.63 -0.02 36.72
CA ALA A 218 37.86 0.37 35.54
C ALA A 218 37.77 1.90 35.49
N GLY A 219 37.29 2.44 34.38
CA GLY A 219 37.09 3.88 34.29
C GLY A 219 36.34 4.32 33.06
N TRP A 220 36.23 5.63 32.92
CA TRP A 220 35.66 6.29 31.75
C TRP A 220 36.72 6.53 30.68
N ASP A 221 36.24 6.61 29.45
CA ASP A 221 36.97 6.92 28.22
C ASP A 221 37.96 5.84 27.79
N LEU A 222 38.46 5.99 26.57
CA LEU A 222 39.39 5.06 25.95
C LEU A 222 40.69 5.77 25.58
N SER A 223 41.80 5.08 25.78
CA SER A 223 43.14 5.49 25.34
C SER A 223 43.91 4.25 24.89
N PRO A 224 45.03 4.39 24.16
CA PRO A 224 45.86 3.25 23.79
C PRO A 224 46.28 2.40 25.00
N LEU A 225 46.61 3.03 26.12
CA LEU A 225 46.96 2.33 27.36
C LEU A 225 45.75 1.62 27.98
N THR A 226 44.57 2.25 27.97
CA THR A 226 43.32 1.64 28.44
C THR A 226 43.03 0.36 27.65
N VAL A 227 43.24 0.38 26.33
CA VAL A 227 43.08 -0.79 25.47
C VAL A 227 44.03 -1.90 25.88
N GLU A 228 45.31 -1.59 26.04
CA GLU A 228 46.33 -2.55 26.47
C GLU A 228 45.97 -3.19 27.83
N MET A 229 45.47 -2.39 28.78
CA MET A 229 45.09 -2.88 30.12
C MET A 229 43.85 -3.76 30.09
N LEU A 230 42.89 -3.47 29.20
CA LEU A 230 41.73 -4.34 28.96
C LEU A 230 42.17 -5.67 28.36
N GLU A 231 43.01 -5.66 27.31
CA GLU A 231 43.49 -6.90 26.68
C GLU A 231 44.28 -7.81 27.62
N LYS A 232 45.04 -7.22 28.54
CA LYS A 232 45.76 -7.95 29.60
C LYS A 232 44.85 -8.46 30.72
N GLY A 233 43.56 -8.07 30.73
CA GLY A 233 42.59 -8.41 31.78
C GLY A 233 42.84 -7.70 33.11
N TYR A 234 43.63 -6.63 33.12
CA TYR A 234 43.94 -5.85 34.32
C TYR A 234 42.88 -4.80 34.60
N GLN A 235 42.33 -4.20 33.53
CA GLN A 235 41.16 -3.35 33.60
C GLN A 235 39.91 -4.18 33.28
N LEU A 236 38.84 -4.06 34.09
CA LEU A 236 37.61 -4.84 33.92
C LEU A 236 36.81 -4.39 32.70
N PHE A 237 36.64 -3.07 32.57
CA PHE A 237 35.93 -2.44 31.47
C PHE A 237 36.35 -0.96 31.36
N ALA A 238 36.03 -0.36 30.22
CA ALA A 238 36.01 1.08 30.02
C ALA A 238 34.60 1.52 29.64
N ILE A 239 34.19 2.71 30.09
CA ILE A 239 32.91 3.31 29.74
C ILE A 239 33.15 4.33 28.63
N ASP A 240 32.78 3.96 27.41
CA ASP A 240 32.92 4.79 26.22
C ASP A 240 31.68 5.67 26.02
N GLN A 241 31.91 6.99 26.05
CA GLN A 241 30.86 8.00 25.82
C GLN A 241 30.69 8.36 24.35
N GLN A 242 31.55 7.84 23.46
CA GLN A 242 31.68 8.18 22.04
C GLN A 242 31.82 9.70 21.81
N GLU A 243 32.90 10.29 22.29
CA GLU A 243 33.16 11.73 22.22
C GLU A 243 33.18 12.30 20.79
N PHE A 244 33.57 11.48 19.81
CA PHE A 244 33.46 11.81 18.38
C PHE A 244 32.00 12.14 18.00
N VAL A 245 31.05 11.32 18.44
CA VAL A 245 29.62 11.45 18.11
C VAL A 245 29.03 12.73 18.73
N GLN A 246 29.48 13.08 19.93
CA GLN A 246 28.98 14.25 20.69
C GLN A 246 29.16 15.57 19.94
N VAL A 247 30.12 15.65 19.02
CA VAL A 247 30.36 16.84 18.19
C VAL A 247 30.16 16.62 16.69
N TYR A 248 30.03 15.37 16.24
CA TYR A 248 29.65 15.01 14.86
C TYR A 248 28.15 15.21 14.60
N ILE A 249 27.29 14.87 15.57
CA ILE A 249 25.82 14.96 15.42
C ILE A 249 25.29 16.40 15.37
N PRO A 250 25.71 17.34 16.24
CA PRO A 250 25.12 18.69 16.25
C PRO A 250 25.17 19.41 14.89
N PRO A 251 26.29 19.41 14.13
CA PRO A 251 26.33 20.00 12.79
C PRO A 251 25.35 19.37 11.78
N LEU A 252 25.13 18.05 11.84
CA LEU A 252 24.14 17.38 11.00
C LEU A 252 22.73 17.89 11.27
N LEU A 253 22.40 18.08 12.54
CA LEU A 253 21.09 18.59 12.97
C LEU A 253 20.91 20.06 12.59
N PHE A 254 21.94 20.89 12.80
CA PHE A 254 21.92 22.29 12.36
C PHE A 254 21.73 22.41 10.85
N LEU A 255 22.36 21.54 10.05
CA LEU A 255 22.17 21.54 8.60
C LEU A 255 20.72 21.24 8.21
N SER A 256 20.13 20.20 8.81
CA SER A 256 18.71 19.86 8.56
C SER A 256 17.77 20.99 8.98
N LYS A 257 18.10 21.69 10.07
CA LYS A 257 17.34 22.84 10.54
C LYS A 257 17.48 24.04 9.61
N TYR A 258 18.66 24.23 9.02
CA TYR A 258 18.90 25.31 8.08
C TYR A 258 18.16 25.12 6.75
N TYR A 259 18.30 23.95 6.12
CA TYR A 259 17.70 23.69 4.80
C TYR A 259 16.21 23.43 4.85
N SER A 260 15.74 22.87 5.95
CA SER A 260 14.38 22.36 6.01
C SER A 260 13.70 22.76 7.30
N TYR A 261 14.13 23.74 8.10
CA TYR A 261 13.47 24.14 9.37
C TYR A 261 13.08 22.97 10.30
N THR A 262 13.84 21.89 10.19
CA THR A 262 13.55 20.56 10.71
C THR A 262 14.22 20.40 12.07
N LYS A 263 13.57 19.76 13.05
CA LYS A 263 14.19 19.52 14.36
C LYS A 263 13.87 18.15 14.95
N VAL A 264 14.87 17.50 15.52
CA VAL A 264 14.66 16.32 16.35
C VAL A 264 13.83 16.72 17.58
N THR A 265 12.84 15.90 17.94
CA THR A 265 12.01 16.06 19.14
C THR A 265 12.48 15.19 20.30
N SER A 266 13.37 14.21 20.04
CA SER A 266 14.09 13.53 21.12
C SER A 266 14.84 14.56 21.98
N PRO A 267 14.55 14.62 23.30
CA PRO A 267 15.23 15.57 24.17
C PRO A 267 16.72 15.24 24.31
N ILE A 268 17.07 13.96 24.16
CA ILE A 268 18.41 13.44 24.33
C ILE A 268 18.73 12.44 23.20
N LEU A 269 19.90 12.62 22.60
CA LEU A 269 20.57 11.68 21.71
C LEU A 269 21.75 11.04 22.44
N PHE A 270 21.65 9.75 22.69
CA PHE A 270 22.58 8.98 23.49
C PHE A 270 23.80 8.59 22.67
N SER A 271 24.95 9.18 22.98
CA SER A 271 26.24 8.76 22.44
C SER A 271 26.87 7.61 23.25
N GLY A 272 26.35 7.29 24.43
CA GLY A 272 26.83 6.23 25.31
C GLY A 272 25.81 5.94 26.43
N PRO A 273 26.16 5.19 27.49
CA PRO A 273 27.46 4.54 27.72
C PRO A 273 27.59 3.20 26.98
N ALA A 274 28.66 3.03 26.22
CA ALA A 274 29.08 1.72 25.72
C ALA A 274 30.13 1.11 26.68
N PHE A 275 29.87 -0.09 27.20
CA PHE A 275 30.81 -0.80 28.06
C PHE A 275 31.77 -1.61 27.19
N VAL A 276 33.03 -1.18 27.14
CA VAL A 276 34.09 -1.84 26.38
C VAL A 276 34.82 -2.81 27.29
N THR A 277 34.85 -4.07 26.88
CA THR A 277 35.48 -5.20 27.59
C THR A 277 36.50 -5.85 26.67
N PRO A 278 37.33 -6.78 27.16
CA PRO A 278 38.30 -7.49 26.30
C PRO A 278 37.63 -8.18 25.10
N GLU A 279 36.38 -8.61 25.24
CA GLU A 279 35.61 -9.26 24.18
C GLU A 279 35.09 -8.28 23.12
N THR A 280 34.82 -7.02 23.48
CA THR A 280 34.23 -6.01 22.57
C THR A 280 35.24 -4.99 22.04
N ILE A 281 36.49 -5.05 22.51
CA ILE A 281 37.50 -4.02 22.26
C ILE A 281 38.00 -3.91 20.81
N GLN A 282 37.90 -4.99 20.03
CA GLN A 282 38.47 -5.02 18.68
C GLN A 282 37.85 -3.97 17.75
N LEU A 283 36.55 -3.67 17.91
CA LEU A 283 35.86 -2.62 17.14
C LEU A 283 36.32 -1.21 17.50
N LYS A 284 36.86 -1.02 18.72
CA LYS A 284 37.25 0.29 19.26
C LYS A 284 38.71 0.66 19.00
N LYS A 285 39.56 -0.33 18.68
CA LYS A 285 41.00 -0.10 18.41
C LYS A 285 41.25 0.91 17.30
N CYS A 286 40.58 0.76 16.15
CA CYS A 286 40.75 1.69 15.02
C CYS A 286 40.21 3.10 15.30
N GLN A 287 39.28 3.25 16.25
CA GLN A 287 38.75 4.57 16.64
C GLN A 287 39.74 5.36 17.50
N ILE A 288 40.57 4.64 18.26
CA ILE A 288 41.55 5.19 19.18
C ILE A 288 42.88 5.44 18.46
N ASP A 289 43.32 4.46 17.68
CA ASP A 289 44.54 4.55 16.87
C ASP A 289 44.28 4.04 15.45
N ALA A 290 44.07 4.98 14.55
CA ALA A 290 43.83 4.71 13.13
C ALA A 290 45.09 4.19 12.40
N THR A 291 46.28 4.26 13.00
CA THR A 291 47.54 3.79 12.39
C THR A 291 47.79 2.29 12.56
N LEU A 292 46.94 1.61 13.34
CA LEU A 292 47.04 0.17 13.54
C LEU A 292 46.78 -0.61 12.22
N PRO A 293 47.43 -1.77 12.02
CA PRO A 293 47.24 -2.58 10.82
C PRO A 293 45.76 -2.96 10.61
N ASN A 294 45.27 -2.85 9.37
CA ASN A 294 43.88 -3.08 8.95
C ASN A 294 42.86 -2.00 9.37
N CYS A 295 43.30 -0.85 9.92
CA CYS A 295 42.41 0.28 10.18
C CYS A 295 42.19 1.20 8.96
N ASP A 296 43.07 1.15 7.96
CA ASP A 296 42.99 1.95 6.73
C ASP A 296 41.65 1.78 5.97
N SER A 297 41.06 0.58 6.02
CA SER A 297 39.79 0.28 5.33
C SER A 297 38.56 0.95 5.96
N PHE A 298 38.63 1.37 7.22
CA PHE A 298 37.52 2.06 7.89
C PHE A 298 37.44 3.52 7.43
N PHE A 299 38.58 4.20 7.29
CA PHE A 299 38.63 5.63 7.02
C PHE A 299 38.71 6.00 5.53
N THR A 300 38.82 5.03 4.63
CA THR A 300 38.72 5.29 3.19
C THR A 300 37.32 5.81 2.84
N ASN A 301 37.26 7.03 2.29
CA ASN A 301 36.03 7.63 1.77
C ASN A 301 35.59 6.91 0.48
N ARG A 302 34.97 5.73 0.65
CA ARG A 302 34.34 4.98 -0.42
C ARG A 302 32.86 5.32 -0.54
N THR A 303 32.33 5.12 -1.74
CA THR A 303 30.89 5.16 -1.98
C THR A 303 30.23 3.97 -1.27
N LEU A 304 29.15 4.23 -0.54
CA LEU A 304 28.37 3.20 0.14
C LEU A 304 27.13 2.85 -0.70
N ASN A 305 26.85 1.57 -0.87
CA ASN A 305 25.68 1.08 -1.58
C ASN A 305 24.53 0.84 -0.60
N VAL A 306 23.46 1.62 -0.68
CA VAL A 306 22.34 1.57 0.26
C VAL A 306 21.05 1.27 -0.48
N ILE A 307 20.28 0.30 0.03
CA ILE A 307 18.90 0.08 -0.43
C ILE A 307 18.01 1.03 0.37
N PHE A 308 17.25 1.88 -0.31
CA PHE A 308 16.32 2.83 0.31
C PHE A 308 14.89 2.45 -0.06
N LEU A 309 14.05 2.12 0.92
CA LEU A 309 12.72 1.56 0.67
C LEU A 309 11.62 2.38 1.35
N THR A 310 10.68 2.89 0.54
CA THR A 310 9.43 3.52 0.97
C THR A 310 8.28 2.51 0.87
N HIS A 311 7.32 2.55 1.82
CA HIS A 311 6.10 1.73 1.71
C HIS A 311 4.94 2.44 1.04
N GLY A 312 5.02 3.75 0.80
CA GLY A 312 4.07 4.48 -0.04
C GLY A 312 4.65 4.94 -1.37
N ALA A 313 3.76 5.47 -2.22
CA ALA A 313 4.03 5.86 -3.59
C ALA A 313 4.72 7.23 -3.70
N LEU A 314 5.90 7.26 -4.33
CA LEU A 314 6.59 8.51 -4.67
C LEU A 314 5.76 9.36 -5.65
N GLY A 315 5.75 10.68 -5.43
CA GLY A 315 5.04 11.65 -6.28
C GLY A 315 3.54 11.78 -6.03
N ASN A 316 2.89 10.76 -5.43
CA ASN A 316 1.48 10.81 -5.05
C ASN A 316 1.27 11.15 -3.57
N ASP A 317 2.21 10.74 -2.72
CA ASP A 317 2.17 11.01 -1.29
C ASP A 317 3.22 12.08 -0.91
N PRO A 318 2.78 13.22 -0.33
CA PRO A 318 3.70 14.28 0.10
C PRO A 318 4.76 13.83 1.11
N PHE A 319 4.42 12.92 2.05
CA PHE A 319 5.38 12.46 3.06
C PHE A 319 6.51 11.64 2.43
N TRP A 320 6.17 10.69 1.54
CA TRP A 320 7.17 9.85 0.87
C TRP A 320 8.03 10.64 -0.11
N THR A 321 7.46 11.69 -0.72
CA THR A 321 8.20 12.61 -1.58
C THR A 321 9.22 13.42 -0.76
N ASP A 322 8.80 13.97 0.38
CA ASP A 322 9.70 14.69 1.32
C ASP A 322 10.81 13.77 1.86
N ALA A 323 10.47 12.53 2.24
CA ALA A 323 11.44 11.53 2.64
C ALA A 323 12.42 11.15 1.51
N TYR A 324 11.98 11.07 0.27
CA TYR A 324 12.87 10.83 -0.86
C TYR A 324 13.83 12.00 -1.09
N ASN A 325 13.38 13.24 -0.90
CA ASN A 325 14.22 14.43 -1.00
C ASN A 325 15.31 14.44 0.08
N GLY A 326 14.96 14.12 1.33
CA GLY A 326 15.94 13.94 2.40
C GLY A 326 16.96 12.84 2.11
N ALA A 327 16.52 11.75 1.47
CA ALA A 327 17.40 10.65 1.10
C ALA A 327 18.40 11.03 0.00
N ASN A 328 17.94 11.72 -1.04
CA ASN A 328 18.80 12.20 -2.12
C ASN A 328 19.78 13.26 -1.64
N PHE A 329 19.33 14.16 -0.75
CA PHE A 329 20.19 15.16 -0.13
C PHE A 329 21.33 14.49 0.65
N ALA A 330 21.00 13.50 1.50
CA ALA A 330 22.01 12.70 2.20
C ALA A 330 22.92 11.94 1.24
N ALA A 331 22.38 11.33 0.18
CA ALA A 331 23.19 10.59 -0.79
C ALA A 331 24.23 11.47 -1.51
N LYS A 332 23.85 12.69 -1.85
CA LYS A 332 24.72 13.67 -2.50
C LYS A 332 25.84 14.15 -1.58
N ILE A 333 25.52 14.43 -0.32
CA ILE A 333 26.49 14.94 0.67
C ILE A 333 27.41 13.84 1.19
N PHE A 334 26.87 12.65 1.45
CA PHE A 334 27.60 11.54 2.05
C PHE A 334 28.07 10.50 1.04
N ASN A 335 28.13 10.81 -0.26
CA ASN A 335 28.62 9.90 -1.31
C ASN A 335 27.98 8.51 -1.21
N LEU A 336 26.65 8.44 -1.25
CA LEU A 336 25.89 7.18 -1.19
C LEU A 336 25.30 6.87 -2.58
N THR A 337 25.30 5.60 -2.96
CA THR A 337 24.53 5.11 -4.12
C THR A 337 23.26 4.47 -3.61
N LEU A 338 22.10 5.05 -3.97
CA LEU A 338 20.80 4.56 -3.53
C LEU A 338 20.17 3.63 -4.56
N SER A 339 19.78 2.44 -4.13
CA SER A 339 18.82 1.58 -4.85
C SER A 339 17.44 1.83 -4.27
N THR A 340 16.69 2.75 -4.88
CA THR A 340 15.37 3.18 -4.37
C THR A 340 14.28 2.19 -4.75
N LEU A 341 13.54 1.73 -3.75
CA LEU A 341 12.31 0.98 -3.89
C LEU A 341 11.16 1.82 -3.36
N SER A 342 10.14 1.98 -4.19
CA SER A 342 8.87 2.57 -3.79
C SER A 342 7.73 1.77 -4.42
N GLU A 343 6.58 1.76 -3.77
CA GLU A 343 5.34 1.26 -4.33
C GLU A 343 4.86 2.22 -5.43
N THR A 344 5.48 2.19 -6.61
CA THR A 344 5.35 3.30 -7.57
C THR A 344 4.06 3.32 -8.38
N ASP A 345 3.27 2.25 -8.55
CA ASP A 345 2.14 2.35 -9.50
C ASP A 345 1.12 1.19 -9.55
N ARG A 346 0.77 0.51 -8.43
CA ARG A 346 -0.15 -0.64 -8.51
C ARG A 346 -1.26 -0.57 -7.48
N LYS A 347 -2.48 -0.85 -7.94
CA LYS A 347 -3.68 -0.99 -7.12
C LYS A 347 -3.39 -1.91 -5.92
N GLY A 348 -3.32 -1.30 -4.73
CA GLY A 348 -3.30 -1.99 -3.44
C GLY A 348 -1.91 -2.14 -2.84
N TYR A 349 -1.80 -1.65 -1.61
CA TYR A 349 -0.78 -1.91 -0.59
C TYR A 349 -0.41 -3.40 -0.51
N ASP A 350 0.61 -3.85 -1.26
CA ASP A 350 1.03 -5.26 -1.36
C ASP A 350 2.47 -5.44 -0.87
N LEU A 351 2.62 -5.44 0.46
CA LEU A 351 3.90 -5.59 1.16
C LEU A 351 4.66 -6.87 0.78
N LYS A 352 3.98 -7.93 0.32
CA LYS A 352 4.63 -9.18 -0.11
C LYS A 352 5.43 -9.01 -1.39
N LYS A 353 4.90 -8.22 -2.33
CA LYS A 353 5.64 -7.90 -3.56
C LYS A 353 6.85 -7.02 -3.26
N VAL A 354 6.68 -6.05 -2.36
CA VAL A 354 7.78 -5.19 -1.92
C VAL A 354 8.88 -6.02 -1.26
N ASP A 355 8.53 -6.95 -0.37
CA ASP A 355 9.49 -7.88 0.25
C ASP A 355 10.22 -8.76 -0.77
N ALA A 356 9.52 -9.30 -1.77
CA ALA A 356 10.14 -10.11 -2.82
C ALA A 356 11.18 -9.33 -3.64
N VAL A 357 10.92 -8.04 -3.91
CA VAL A 357 11.89 -7.17 -4.59
C VAL A 357 13.06 -6.84 -3.67
N LEU A 358 12.81 -6.56 -2.39
CA LEU A 358 13.87 -6.36 -1.40
C LEU A 358 14.78 -7.60 -1.28
N GLU A 359 14.20 -8.80 -1.22
CA GLU A 359 14.94 -10.04 -1.19
C GLU A 359 15.83 -10.22 -2.44
N SER A 360 15.32 -9.85 -3.63
CA SER A 360 16.08 -9.88 -4.88
C SER A 360 17.24 -8.89 -4.86
N LEU A 361 17.04 -7.66 -4.39
CA LEU A 361 18.11 -6.65 -4.28
C LEU A 361 19.21 -7.08 -3.31
N ILE A 362 18.85 -7.76 -2.23
CA ILE A 362 19.83 -8.34 -1.29
C ILE A 362 20.69 -9.41 -1.98
N ASP A 363 20.17 -10.10 -2.99
CA ASP A 363 20.86 -11.15 -3.75
C ASP A 363 21.63 -10.68 -4.98
N GLU A 364 21.39 -9.46 -5.44
CA GLU A 364 22.12 -8.91 -6.57
C GLU A 364 23.64 -8.99 -6.35
N PRO A 365 24.42 -9.27 -7.41
CA PRO A 365 25.87 -9.20 -7.36
C PRO A 365 26.33 -7.79 -6.95
N GLY A 366 27.20 -7.72 -5.94
CA GLY A 366 27.72 -6.47 -5.39
C GLY A 366 27.42 -6.32 -3.91
N GLN A 367 28.40 -5.83 -3.15
CA GLN A 367 28.23 -5.65 -1.71
C GLN A 367 27.25 -4.50 -1.45
N LYS A 368 26.11 -4.83 -0.82
CA LYS A 368 25.20 -3.85 -0.23
C LYS A 368 25.69 -3.55 1.19
N ASP A 369 25.84 -2.28 1.54
CA ASP A 369 26.37 -1.86 2.83
C ASP A 369 25.26 -1.74 3.88
N ALA A 370 24.10 -1.21 3.47
CA ALA A 370 22.98 -0.96 4.36
C ALA A 370 21.62 -1.03 3.66
N ILE A 371 20.57 -1.17 4.47
CA ILE A 371 19.18 -1.01 4.10
C ILE A 371 18.58 0.06 5.03
N VAL A 372 17.99 1.09 4.43
CA VAL A 372 17.16 2.08 5.12
C VAL A 372 15.74 1.89 4.61
N LEU A 373 14.82 1.47 5.49
CA LEU A 373 13.49 1.04 5.05
C LEU A 373 12.38 1.43 6.00
N SER A 374 11.19 1.58 5.44
CA SER A 374 9.96 1.69 6.20
C SER A 374 9.22 0.36 6.33
N LEU A 375 8.82 0.01 7.56
CA LEU A 375 8.33 -1.31 7.97
C LEU A 375 6.94 -1.23 8.63
N PRO A 376 5.87 -1.02 7.86
CA PRO A 376 4.53 -0.89 8.44
C PRO A 376 3.95 -2.22 8.97
N ASN A 377 4.49 -3.36 8.52
CA ASN A 377 4.20 -4.69 9.06
C ASN A 377 5.38 -5.64 8.87
N THR A 378 6.05 -6.02 9.96
CA THR A 378 7.27 -6.84 9.91
C THR A 378 7.04 -8.32 9.62
N ALA A 379 5.83 -8.86 9.78
CA ALA A 379 5.57 -10.27 9.48
C ALA A 379 5.91 -10.60 8.02
N GLU A 380 5.62 -9.66 7.12
CA GLU A 380 5.85 -9.78 5.68
C GLU A 380 7.34 -9.66 5.30
N PHE A 381 8.15 -8.94 6.08
CA PHE A 381 9.58 -8.70 5.77
C PHE A 381 10.56 -9.63 6.51
N SER A 382 10.06 -10.56 7.31
CA SER A 382 10.89 -11.41 8.18
C SER A 382 12.00 -12.18 7.43
N LYS A 383 11.71 -12.65 6.21
CA LYS A 383 12.66 -13.43 5.39
C LYS A 383 13.79 -12.57 4.83
N SER A 384 13.47 -11.43 4.21
CA SER A 384 14.47 -10.53 3.63
C SER A 384 15.38 -9.93 4.72
N LEU A 385 14.84 -9.56 5.88
CA LEU A 385 15.62 -9.01 6.99
C LEU A 385 16.55 -10.04 7.62
N ALA A 386 16.10 -11.29 7.81
CA ALA A 386 16.97 -12.38 8.27
C ALA A 386 18.15 -12.61 7.31
N LYS A 387 17.90 -12.50 6.01
CA LYS A 387 18.90 -12.63 4.96
C LYS A 387 19.89 -11.47 4.94
N ALA A 388 19.41 -10.23 5.10
CA ALA A 388 20.25 -9.05 5.23
C ALA A 388 21.21 -9.17 6.41
N LYS A 389 20.70 -9.62 7.57
CA LYS A 389 21.50 -9.89 8.77
C LYS A 389 22.55 -10.97 8.53
N ALA A 390 22.20 -12.06 7.85
CA ALA A 390 23.15 -13.12 7.49
C ALA A 390 24.29 -12.64 6.57
N LYS A 391 24.06 -11.59 5.77
CA LYS A 391 25.06 -10.94 4.91
C LYS A 391 25.77 -9.75 5.59
N ASN A 392 25.56 -9.51 6.89
CA ASN A 392 26.12 -8.39 7.65
C ASN A 392 25.78 -6.99 7.06
N ILE A 393 24.59 -6.86 6.49
CA ILE A 393 24.06 -5.59 5.97
C ILE A 393 23.45 -4.82 7.14
N THR A 394 23.84 -3.55 7.34
CA THR A 394 23.25 -2.71 8.40
C THR A 394 21.81 -2.39 8.08
N ILE A 395 20.92 -2.39 9.08
CA ILE A 395 19.51 -2.05 8.92
C ILE A 395 19.19 -0.86 9.81
N ILE A 396 18.61 0.20 9.23
CA ILE A 396 18.00 1.32 9.94
C ILE A 396 16.56 1.47 9.46
N SER A 397 15.61 1.55 10.38
CA SER A 397 14.19 1.76 10.04
C SER A 397 13.83 3.25 10.12
N TYR A 398 12.86 3.67 9.29
CA TYR A 398 12.34 5.05 9.30
C TYR A 398 10.87 5.10 8.86
N GLY A 399 10.16 6.20 9.15
CA GLY A 399 8.73 6.30 8.88
C GLY A 399 7.97 5.35 9.81
N ALA A 400 7.46 4.25 9.26
CA ALA A 400 6.93 3.14 10.05
C ALA A 400 8.02 2.09 10.40
N GLY A 401 7.86 1.42 11.53
CA GLY A 401 8.68 0.31 11.99
C GLY A 401 9.17 0.41 13.44
N TYR A 402 8.80 1.43 14.21
CA TYR A 402 9.41 1.66 15.53
C TYR A 402 9.21 0.46 16.47
N LEU A 403 7.97 0.00 16.62
CA LEU A 403 7.62 -1.07 17.57
C LEU A 403 8.17 -2.44 17.15
N GLN A 404 8.50 -2.62 15.87
CA GLN A 404 8.76 -3.96 15.32
C GLN A 404 10.18 -4.15 14.79
N SER A 405 10.89 -3.09 14.39
CA SER A 405 12.17 -3.19 13.68
C SER A 405 13.34 -3.67 14.55
N GLN A 406 13.31 -3.44 15.86
CA GLN A 406 14.32 -3.92 16.80
C GLN A 406 14.41 -5.46 16.82
N ASN A 407 13.26 -6.15 16.73
CA ASN A 407 13.18 -7.62 16.74
C ASN A 407 13.92 -8.27 15.56
N PHE A 408 14.20 -7.50 14.50
CA PHE A 408 14.84 -7.98 13.28
C PHE A 408 16.23 -7.41 13.06
N GLY A 409 16.81 -6.74 14.07
CA GLY A 409 18.19 -6.28 14.07
C GLY A 409 18.40 -4.89 13.46
N SER A 410 17.36 -4.07 13.36
CA SER A 410 17.54 -2.63 13.15
C SER A 410 18.24 -2.05 14.37
N SER A 411 19.33 -1.29 14.17
CA SER A 411 20.07 -0.69 15.28
C SER A 411 19.36 0.53 15.87
N ILE A 412 18.54 1.21 15.05
CA ILE A 412 17.84 2.43 15.43
C ILE A 412 16.61 2.64 14.54
N HIS A 413 15.58 3.30 15.07
CA HIS A 413 14.46 3.83 14.30
C HIS A 413 14.51 5.36 14.27
N VAL A 414 14.35 5.96 13.08
CA VAL A 414 14.25 7.41 12.90
C VAL A 414 12.84 7.75 12.40
N GLY A 415 11.99 8.28 13.27
CA GLY A 415 10.57 8.48 12.96
C GLY A 415 9.84 9.21 14.05
N ALA A 416 8.52 9.34 13.95
CA ALA A 416 7.71 9.91 15.03
C ALA A 416 7.34 8.83 16.04
N ASN A 417 7.17 9.21 17.32
CA ASN A 417 6.52 8.32 18.29
C ASN A 417 5.00 8.33 18.04
N GLU A 418 4.52 7.32 17.33
CA GLU A 418 3.13 7.22 16.87
C GLU A 418 2.07 7.39 17.95
N ARG A 419 2.33 6.82 19.13
CA ARG A 419 1.47 6.97 20.29
C ARG A 419 1.43 8.43 20.76
N GLU A 420 2.58 9.08 20.87
CA GLU A 420 2.68 10.48 21.26
C GLU A 420 2.00 11.41 20.25
N VAL A 421 2.13 11.11 18.94
CA VAL A 421 1.42 11.81 17.86
C VAL A 421 -0.08 11.72 18.06
N GLY A 422 -0.61 10.51 18.25
CA GLY A 422 -2.03 10.27 18.48
C GLY A 422 -2.55 10.99 19.73
N GLU A 423 -1.87 10.82 20.87
CA GLU A 423 -2.25 11.45 22.14
C GLU A 423 -2.30 12.98 22.05
N LYS A 424 -1.27 13.61 21.45
CA LYS A 424 -1.23 15.07 21.27
C LYS A 424 -2.31 15.55 20.33
N ALA A 425 -2.57 14.82 19.24
CA ALA A 425 -3.67 15.14 18.34
C ALA A 425 -5.03 15.08 19.03
N GLY A 426 -5.32 14.00 19.78
CA GLY A 426 -6.59 13.86 20.50
C GLY A 426 -6.80 14.96 21.54
N LYS A 427 -5.78 15.25 22.35
CA LYS A 427 -5.80 16.37 23.31
C LYS A 427 -6.06 17.71 22.63
N ASN A 428 -5.46 17.95 21.46
CA ASN A 428 -5.67 19.20 20.72
C ASN A 428 -7.10 19.32 20.17
N PHE A 429 -7.74 18.23 19.72
CA PHE A 429 -9.17 18.25 19.34
C PHE A 429 -10.07 18.63 20.53
N ILE A 430 -9.82 18.05 21.70
CA ILE A 430 -10.58 18.35 22.92
C ILE A 430 -10.39 19.81 23.35
N LEU A 431 -9.16 20.34 23.28
CA LEU A 431 -8.89 21.74 23.55
C LEU A 431 -9.63 22.69 22.60
N LEU A 432 -9.84 22.28 21.35
CA LEU A 432 -10.61 23.03 20.36
C LEU A 432 -12.14 22.83 20.49
N GLY A 433 -12.59 21.97 21.41
CA GLY A 433 -14.00 21.77 21.72
C GLY A 433 -14.70 20.68 20.89
N ALA A 434 -13.95 19.78 20.25
CA ALA A 434 -14.51 18.66 19.51
C ALA A 434 -15.30 17.70 20.42
N LYS A 435 -16.47 17.24 19.96
CA LYS A 435 -17.32 16.31 20.72
C LYS A 435 -17.61 15.02 19.97
N ASN A 436 -17.76 15.06 18.66
CA ASN A 436 -18.10 13.91 17.83
C ASN A 436 -17.16 13.85 16.62
N THR A 437 -16.08 13.09 16.77
CA THR A 437 -14.98 13.05 15.82
C THR A 437 -15.04 11.82 14.94
N VAL A 438 -14.88 12.02 13.63
CA VAL A 438 -14.64 10.94 12.68
C VAL A 438 -13.13 10.78 12.48
N VAL A 439 -12.66 9.55 12.56
CA VAL A 439 -11.28 9.17 12.30
C VAL A 439 -11.20 8.51 10.92
N ILE A 440 -10.30 8.99 10.06
CA ILE A 440 -10.07 8.40 8.75
C ILE A 440 -8.81 7.55 8.78
N ASN A 441 -8.98 6.23 8.62
CA ASN A 441 -7.88 5.30 8.35
C ASN A 441 -7.72 5.12 6.82
N HIS A 442 -6.48 5.24 6.33
CA HIS A 442 -6.15 5.14 4.91
C HIS A 442 -5.29 3.92 4.56
N GLU A 443 -4.71 3.24 5.56
CA GLU A 443 -3.84 2.07 5.37
C GLU A 443 -4.23 0.96 6.34
N TYR A 444 -4.90 -0.06 5.83
CA TYR A 444 -5.32 -1.20 6.65
C TYR A 444 -4.12 -2.14 6.89
N GLY A 445 -3.87 -2.50 8.16
CA GLY A 445 -2.80 -3.41 8.54
C GLY A 445 -1.44 -2.74 8.77
N ASN A 446 -1.34 -1.41 8.68
CA ASN A 446 -0.19 -0.65 9.16
C ASN A 446 -0.25 -0.52 10.69
N LYS A 447 0.66 -1.20 11.39
CA LYS A 447 0.67 -1.29 12.87
C LYS A 447 0.96 0.05 13.56
N ASP A 448 1.74 0.90 12.92
CA ASP A 448 2.13 2.20 13.45
C ASP A 448 0.98 3.20 13.32
N LEU A 449 0.24 3.16 12.20
CA LEU A 449 -0.98 3.93 12.03
C LEU A 449 -2.09 3.45 13.00
N GLU A 450 -2.21 2.14 13.23
CA GLU A 450 -3.11 1.59 14.25
C GLU A 450 -2.80 2.13 15.66
N GLU A 451 -1.53 2.16 16.06
CA GLU A 451 -1.10 2.71 17.35
C GLU A 451 -1.44 4.20 17.47
N ARG A 452 -1.15 4.99 16.42
CA ARG A 452 -1.51 6.43 16.35
C ARG A 452 -3.01 6.64 16.53
N ILE A 453 -3.82 5.88 15.82
CA ILE A 453 -5.29 5.96 15.87
C ILE A 453 -5.83 5.57 17.25
N ASN A 454 -5.29 4.52 17.85
CA ASN A 454 -5.70 4.06 19.19
C ASN A 454 -5.38 5.13 20.24
N ALA A 455 -4.17 5.67 20.21
CA ALA A 455 -3.73 6.74 21.09
C ALA A 455 -4.57 8.02 20.94
N PHE A 456 -4.91 8.40 19.70
CA PHE A 456 -5.83 9.50 19.41
C PHE A 456 -7.22 9.25 20.01
N THR A 457 -7.78 8.07 19.75
CA THR A 457 -9.12 7.68 20.20
C THR A 457 -9.23 7.73 21.71
N LEU A 458 -8.23 7.18 22.42
CA LEU A 458 -8.17 7.22 23.88
C LEU A 458 -8.12 8.66 24.40
N ALA A 459 -7.25 9.50 23.86
CA ALA A 459 -7.13 10.89 24.29
C ALA A 459 -8.43 11.71 24.07
N VAL A 460 -9.17 11.46 22.99
CA VAL A 460 -10.48 12.09 22.75
C VAL A 460 -11.52 11.60 23.76
N ILE A 461 -11.59 10.29 24.02
CA ILE A 461 -12.56 9.71 24.96
C ILE A 461 -12.30 10.18 26.39
N GLU A 462 -11.04 10.17 26.84
CA GLU A 462 -10.63 10.66 28.17
C GLU A 462 -10.95 12.15 28.35
N GLY A 463 -10.87 12.94 27.27
CA GLY A 463 -11.27 14.35 27.26
C GLY A 463 -12.78 14.59 27.15
N GLY A 464 -13.61 13.55 27.14
CA GLY A 464 -15.07 13.64 27.08
C GLY A 464 -15.68 13.73 25.67
N GLY A 465 -14.88 13.55 24.63
CA GLY A 465 -15.33 13.44 23.24
C GLY A 465 -15.79 12.01 22.89
N LYS A 466 -16.28 11.83 21.66
CA LYS A 466 -16.75 10.55 21.13
C LYS A 466 -16.18 10.32 19.73
N ILE A 467 -15.81 9.07 19.44
CA ILE A 467 -15.47 8.64 18.08
C ILE A 467 -16.72 8.14 17.36
N LYS A 468 -16.89 8.57 16.12
CA LYS A 468 -17.99 8.19 15.24
C LYS A 468 -17.54 7.07 14.31
N GLU A 469 -18.06 5.89 14.58
CA GLU A 469 -17.86 4.68 13.78
C GLU A 469 -18.87 4.59 12.63
N ASN A 470 -18.57 3.73 11.65
CA ASN A 470 -19.49 3.41 10.57
C ASN A 470 -20.66 2.55 11.07
N LYS A 471 -21.60 2.20 10.18
CA LYS A 471 -22.81 1.42 10.49
C LYS A 471 -22.52 -0.01 11.01
N GLU A 472 -21.29 -0.50 10.89
CA GLU A 472 -20.84 -1.81 11.37
C GLU A 472 -20.12 -1.73 12.73
N GLY A 473 -20.04 -0.54 13.35
CA GLY A 473 -19.29 -0.33 14.59
C GLY A 473 -17.78 -0.42 14.39
N LYS A 474 -17.29 -0.04 13.20
CA LYS A 474 -15.86 0.01 12.86
C LYS A 474 -15.44 1.42 12.50
N LEU A 475 -14.15 1.70 12.67
CA LEU A 475 -13.54 2.96 12.21
C LEU A 475 -13.73 3.14 10.69
N ASN A 476 -13.85 4.38 10.25
CA ASN A 476 -14.06 4.71 8.85
C ASN A 476 -12.75 4.50 8.07
N PHE A 477 -12.82 3.61 7.07
CA PHE A 477 -11.69 3.31 6.19
C PHE A 477 -11.95 3.89 4.80
N PHE A 478 -10.99 4.68 4.29
CA PHE A 478 -11.02 5.25 2.96
C PHE A 478 -9.69 4.98 2.27
N GLU A 479 -9.68 4.00 1.37
CA GLU A 479 -8.49 3.62 0.61
C GLU A 479 -7.99 4.80 -0.26
N MET A 480 -6.68 5.03 -0.25
CA MET A 480 -6.07 6.05 -1.08
C MET A 480 -5.66 5.49 -2.45
N SER A 481 -6.17 6.11 -3.51
CA SER A 481 -5.67 5.97 -4.88
C SER A 481 -5.83 7.31 -5.59
N SER A 482 -4.89 7.67 -6.47
CA SER A 482 -4.86 8.93 -7.22
C SER A 482 -6.11 9.16 -8.08
N SER A 483 -6.86 8.10 -8.42
CA SER A 483 -8.16 8.19 -9.11
C SER A 483 -9.38 8.32 -8.19
N VAL A 484 -9.20 8.49 -6.87
CA VAL A 484 -10.25 8.29 -5.85
C VAL A 484 -10.47 9.51 -4.94
N LEU A 485 -9.71 10.62 -5.06
CA LEU A 485 -9.93 11.80 -4.20
C LEU A 485 -11.36 12.34 -4.27
N ASP A 486 -11.96 12.40 -5.46
CA ASP A 486 -13.35 12.81 -5.65
C ASP A 486 -14.33 11.80 -5.03
N TYR A 487 -14.04 10.51 -5.13
CA TYR A 487 -14.86 9.47 -4.51
C TYR A 487 -14.79 9.54 -2.98
N THR A 488 -13.60 9.72 -2.41
CA THR A 488 -13.40 9.90 -0.97
C THR A 488 -14.13 11.15 -0.48
N ALA A 489 -14.07 12.27 -1.22
CA ALA A 489 -14.82 13.47 -0.91
C ALA A 489 -16.34 13.21 -0.90
N ILE A 490 -16.87 12.47 -1.88
CA ILE A 490 -18.30 12.10 -1.94
C ILE A 490 -18.70 11.21 -0.75
N GLN A 491 -17.86 10.25 -0.35
CA GLN A 491 -18.15 9.40 0.83
C GLN A 491 -18.15 10.21 2.13
N ILE A 492 -17.18 11.10 2.31
CA ILE A 492 -17.14 12.02 3.46
C ILE A 492 -18.37 12.95 3.45
N GLN A 493 -18.74 13.47 2.28
CA GLN A 493 -19.93 14.30 2.12
C GLN A 493 -21.19 13.56 2.58
N LYS A 494 -21.38 12.33 2.11
CA LYS A 494 -22.51 11.48 2.50
C LYS A 494 -22.53 11.19 4.00
N LEU A 495 -21.37 10.89 4.60
CA LEU A 495 -21.25 10.68 6.04
C LEU A 495 -21.70 11.92 6.83
N LEU A 496 -21.28 13.11 6.39
CA LEU A 496 -21.66 14.38 7.00
C LEU A 496 -23.13 14.72 6.78
N GLU A 497 -23.76 14.29 5.68
CA GLU A 497 -25.20 14.45 5.45
C GLU A 497 -26.03 13.50 6.31
N GLU A 498 -25.55 12.27 6.53
CA GLU A 498 -26.24 11.23 7.32
C GLU A 498 -26.20 11.52 8.84
N ASP A 499 -25.12 12.09 9.37
CA ASP A 499 -24.99 12.40 10.79
C ASP A 499 -24.58 13.87 11.02
N SER A 500 -25.58 14.71 11.33
CA SER A 500 -25.37 16.12 11.63
C SER A 500 -24.71 16.41 12.97
N SER A 501 -24.52 15.39 13.82
CA SER A 501 -23.85 15.55 15.12
C SER A 501 -22.32 15.55 15.01
N ILE A 502 -21.77 15.07 13.89
CA ILE A 502 -20.33 15.13 13.60
C ILE A 502 -19.88 16.59 13.55
N ASP A 503 -18.90 16.95 14.37
CA ASP A 503 -18.35 18.30 14.46
C ASP A 503 -16.86 18.38 14.10
N SER A 504 -16.23 17.22 13.87
CA SER A 504 -14.79 17.15 13.71
C SER A 504 -14.34 15.93 12.90
N ILE A 505 -13.28 16.09 12.11
CA ILE A 505 -12.62 15.00 11.35
C ILE A 505 -11.11 15.09 11.53
N ILE A 506 -10.47 13.94 11.78
CA ILE A 506 -9.00 13.79 11.71
C ILE A 506 -8.55 13.00 10.46
N TYR A 507 -7.51 13.49 9.78
CA TYR A 507 -6.79 12.77 8.72
C TYR A 507 -5.36 12.43 9.14
N PHE A 508 -4.79 11.35 8.59
CA PHE A 508 -3.38 10.97 8.78
C PHE A 508 -2.56 10.98 7.48
N ASN A 509 -3.17 11.45 6.39
CA ASN A 509 -2.50 11.67 5.12
C ASN A 509 -2.92 13.04 4.55
N PRO A 510 -1.98 13.93 4.17
CA PRO A 510 -2.30 15.25 3.64
C PRO A 510 -3.22 15.24 2.41
N SER A 511 -3.16 14.19 1.60
CA SER A 511 -4.02 14.05 0.41
C SER A 511 -5.50 13.94 0.78
N ILE A 512 -5.81 13.34 1.94
CA ILE A 512 -7.19 13.20 2.47
C ILE A 512 -7.72 14.54 2.97
N ALA A 513 -6.84 15.41 3.49
CA ALA A 513 -7.21 16.76 3.90
C ALA A 513 -7.93 17.51 2.77
N LYS A 514 -7.45 17.37 1.53
CA LYS A 514 -8.07 17.95 0.34
C LYS A 514 -9.50 17.42 0.13
N ALA A 515 -9.70 16.11 0.22
CA ALA A 515 -11.02 15.50 0.09
C ALA A 515 -12.00 15.96 1.19
N ILE A 516 -11.54 16.11 2.44
CA ILE A 516 -12.36 16.63 3.55
C ILE A 516 -12.82 18.06 3.24
N THR A 517 -11.92 18.94 2.82
CA THR A 517 -12.29 20.34 2.52
C THR A 517 -13.24 20.46 1.33
N MET A 518 -13.12 19.60 0.32
CA MET A 518 -14.08 19.52 -0.79
C MET A 518 -15.48 19.10 -0.29
N ALA A 519 -15.56 18.09 0.57
CA ALA A 519 -16.82 17.66 1.17
C ALA A 519 -17.48 18.77 2.00
N LEU A 520 -16.70 19.50 2.81
CA LEU A 520 -17.19 20.60 3.64
C LEU A 520 -17.64 21.83 2.84
N LYS A 521 -17.12 22.03 1.62
CA LYS A 521 -17.66 23.05 0.70
C LYS A 521 -19.08 22.71 0.24
N ASN A 522 -19.37 21.43 0.02
CA ASN A 522 -20.70 20.97 -0.40
C ASN A 522 -21.68 20.84 0.77
N VAL A 523 -21.18 20.56 1.98
CA VAL A 523 -21.97 20.46 3.22
C VAL A 523 -21.40 21.43 4.25
N PRO A 524 -21.70 22.73 4.15
CA PRO A 524 -21.12 23.75 5.02
C PRO A 524 -21.53 23.53 6.48
N ARG A 525 -20.54 23.52 7.38
CA ARG A 525 -20.72 23.38 8.82
C ARG A 525 -20.05 24.57 9.52
N LYS A 526 -20.75 25.21 10.47
CA LYS A 526 -20.14 26.24 11.32
C LYS A 526 -19.32 25.56 12.43
N ASN A 527 -18.17 26.13 12.77
CA ASN A 527 -17.28 25.67 13.84
C ASN A 527 -16.83 24.21 13.69
N PHE A 528 -16.68 23.73 12.45
CA PHE A 528 -16.23 22.37 12.18
C PHE A 528 -14.71 22.28 12.31
N ILE A 529 -14.22 21.29 13.04
CA ILE A 529 -12.79 21.14 13.32
C ILE A 529 -12.19 20.09 12.38
N VAL A 530 -11.33 20.53 11.47
CA VAL A 530 -10.48 19.63 10.68
C VAL A 530 -9.07 19.69 11.24
N GLY A 531 -8.54 18.54 11.64
CA GLY A 531 -7.15 18.41 12.09
C GLY A 531 -6.49 17.20 11.45
N GLY A 532 -5.17 17.09 11.52
CA GLY A 532 -4.52 15.92 10.98
C GLY A 532 -3.03 15.80 11.26
N VAL A 533 -2.40 14.90 10.53
CA VAL A 533 -0.97 14.64 10.56
C VAL A 533 -0.45 14.61 9.11
N GLY A 534 0.72 15.20 8.92
CA GLY A 534 1.41 15.35 7.65
C GLY A 534 1.28 16.77 7.07
N LEU A 535 2.28 17.14 6.28
CA LEU A 535 2.37 18.43 5.61
C LEU A 535 2.19 18.31 4.09
N SER A 536 1.59 19.34 3.53
CA SER A 536 1.60 19.64 2.09
C SER A 536 1.32 21.13 1.90
N LYS A 537 1.66 21.68 0.73
CA LYS A 537 1.30 23.06 0.37
C LYS A 537 -0.18 23.35 0.60
N PHE A 538 -1.05 22.43 0.16
CA PHE A 538 -2.49 22.53 0.37
C PHE A 538 -2.86 22.63 1.86
N VAL A 539 -2.28 21.79 2.71
CA VAL A 539 -2.56 21.81 4.15
C VAL A 539 -2.11 23.12 4.79
N LEU A 540 -0.93 23.63 4.45
CA LEU A 540 -0.42 24.91 4.96
C LEU A 540 -1.34 26.08 4.55
N GLU A 541 -1.74 26.16 3.28
CA GLU A 541 -2.69 27.15 2.78
C GLU A 541 -4.08 27.01 3.42
N ALA A 542 -4.52 25.77 3.66
CA ALA A 542 -5.79 25.48 4.31
C ALA A 542 -5.78 25.87 5.81
N ILE A 543 -4.64 25.77 6.49
CA ILE A 543 -4.46 26.28 7.85
C ILE A 543 -4.48 27.81 7.86
N LYS A 544 -3.75 28.45 6.94
CA LYS A 544 -3.72 29.91 6.79
C LYS A 544 -5.10 30.50 6.48
N SER A 545 -5.91 29.80 5.68
CA SER A 545 -7.30 30.19 5.38
C SER A 545 -8.31 29.79 6.46
N GLY A 546 -7.91 29.05 7.48
CA GLY A 546 -8.78 28.58 8.57
C GLY A 546 -9.68 27.39 8.21
N SER A 547 -9.51 26.77 7.04
CA SER A 547 -10.25 25.56 6.62
C SER A 547 -9.76 24.30 7.33
N ILE A 548 -8.51 24.31 7.81
CA ILE A 548 -7.92 23.29 8.68
C ILE A 548 -7.45 23.98 9.96
N ALA A 549 -7.81 23.45 11.13
CA ALA A 549 -7.47 24.06 12.41
C ALA A 549 -5.98 23.85 12.75
N PHE A 550 -5.46 22.65 12.48
CA PHE A 550 -4.06 22.31 12.73
C PHE A 550 -3.62 21.07 11.95
N THR A 551 -2.30 20.86 11.87
CA THR A 551 -1.69 19.58 11.50
C THR A 551 -0.46 19.32 12.37
N PHE A 552 -0.06 18.07 12.49
CA PHE A 552 1.24 17.70 13.07
C PHE A 552 2.21 17.31 11.97
N ASP A 553 3.40 17.89 12.00
CA ASP A 553 4.49 17.55 11.10
C ASP A 553 5.33 16.39 11.66
N GLU A 554 5.60 15.42 10.79
CA GLU A 554 6.40 14.22 11.05
C GLU A 554 7.84 14.33 10.51
N GLN A 555 8.08 15.32 9.65
CA GLN A 555 9.39 15.66 9.08
C GLN A 555 10.03 14.51 8.27
N GLY A 556 9.38 14.10 7.18
CA GLY A 556 9.85 13.02 6.30
C GLY A 556 11.29 13.22 5.81
N PHE A 557 11.64 14.44 5.41
CA PHE A 557 13.01 14.83 5.04
C PHE A 557 14.02 14.50 6.13
N LEU A 558 13.75 14.92 7.38
CA LEU A 558 14.67 14.70 8.51
C LEU A 558 14.86 13.21 8.76
N GLN A 559 13.78 12.43 8.67
CA GLN A 559 13.82 11.00 8.96
C GLN A 559 14.81 10.27 8.04
N SER A 560 14.67 10.44 6.73
CA SER A 560 15.54 9.77 5.76
C SER A 560 16.94 10.36 5.72
N TYR A 561 17.08 11.68 5.80
CA TYR A 561 18.37 12.37 5.85
C TYR A 561 19.20 11.86 7.04
N LEU A 562 18.60 11.82 8.23
CA LEU A 562 19.29 11.40 9.44
C LEU A 562 19.57 9.90 9.41
N ALA A 563 18.63 9.06 8.98
CA ALA A 563 18.87 7.62 8.84
C ALA A 563 20.08 7.32 7.95
N LEU A 564 20.18 7.97 6.79
CA LEU A 564 21.32 7.79 5.87
C LEU A 564 22.62 8.42 6.38
N SER A 565 22.54 9.54 7.10
CA SER A 565 23.69 10.15 7.78
C SER A 565 24.28 9.20 8.84
N LEU A 566 23.42 8.48 9.57
CA LEU A 566 23.83 7.49 10.57
C LEU A 566 24.45 6.24 9.94
N ILE A 567 24.01 5.83 8.74
CA ILE A 567 24.69 4.77 7.98
C ILE A 567 26.14 5.16 7.68
N ARG A 568 26.37 6.40 7.22
CA ARG A 568 27.71 6.91 6.96
C ARG A 568 28.56 6.94 8.24
N LEU A 569 28.00 7.41 9.35
CA LEU A 569 28.66 7.39 10.67
C LEU A 569 29.09 5.98 11.08
N GLN A 570 28.19 5.00 10.97
CA GLN A 570 28.46 3.62 11.39
C GLN A 570 29.44 2.90 10.45
N LYS A 571 29.26 3.02 9.13
CA LYS A 571 30.07 2.26 8.15
C LYS A 571 31.48 2.83 7.96
N GLN A 572 31.67 4.13 8.12
CA GLN A 572 32.98 4.75 7.96
C GLN A 572 33.73 4.90 9.28
N TYR A 573 33.03 5.28 10.35
CA TYR A 573 33.70 5.60 11.62
C TYR A 573 33.44 4.56 12.72
N GLY A 574 32.52 3.62 12.51
CA GLY A 574 32.20 2.57 13.49
C GLY A 574 31.45 3.08 14.72
N TYR A 575 30.91 4.30 14.67
CA TYR A 575 30.14 4.89 15.77
C TYR A 575 28.64 4.75 15.53
N GLU A 576 27.88 4.68 16.62
CA GLU A 576 26.41 4.60 16.56
C GLU A 576 25.78 5.25 17.78
N LEU A 577 24.62 5.88 17.57
CA LEU A 577 23.79 6.36 18.68
C LEU A 577 23.16 5.16 19.40
N GLN A 578 23.03 5.26 20.71
CA GLN A 578 22.46 4.23 21.59
C GLN A 578 20.94 4.43 21.81
N ASN A 579 20.31 5.31 21.03
CA ASN A 579 18.87 5.49 21.06
C ASN A 579 18.17 4.35 20.31
N ASP A 580 17.08 3.86 20.90
CA ASP A 580 16.12 3.00 20.22
C ASP A 580 15.31 3.77 19.17
N LEU A 581 14.90 4.99 19.53
CA LEU A 581 14.12 5.93 18.72
C LEU A 581 14.79 7.30 18.69
N ILE A 582 15.03 7.82 17.49
CA ILE A 582 15.24 9.24 17.28
C ILE A 582 13.93 9.84 16.80
N SER A 583 13.23 10.49 17.72
CA SER A 583 11.94 11.11 17.43
C SER A 583 12.13 12.36 16.59
N THR A 584 11.47 12.42 15.44
CA THR A 584 11.43 13.61 14.55
C THR A 584 10.10 14.35 14.65
N GLY A 585 9.19 13.93 15.52
CA GLY A 585 7.86 14.53 15.63
C GLY A 585 7.15 14.15 16.93
N PRO A 586 5.93 14.64 17.14
CA PRO A 586 5.20 15.56 16.26
C PRO A 586 5.48 17.05 16.56
N THR A 587 5.52 17.89 15.52
CA THR A 587 5.51 19.36 15.67
C THR A 587 4.14 19.93 15.30
N LEU A 588 3.48 20.63 16.23
CA LEU A 588 2.16 21.24 15.99
C LEU A 588 2.28 22.46 15.08
N ILE A 589 1.51 22.46 14.00
CA ILE A 589 1.36 23.58 13.07
C ILE A 589 -0.09 24.04 13.08
N ASN A 590 -0.31 25.33 13.32
CA ASN A 590 -1.62 25.97 13.38
C ASN A 590 -1.51 27.42 12.91
N LEU A 591 -2.62 28.16 12.95
CA LEU A 591 -2.68 29.54 12.48
C LEU A 591 -1.62 30.47 13.10
N SER A 592 -1.17 30.21 14.34
CA SER A 592 -0.20 31.07 15.04
C SER A 592 1.23 30.93 14.52
N ASN A 593 1.57 29.82 13.86
CA ASN A 593 2.95 29.54 13.41
C ASN A 593 3.07 29.11 11.95
N VAL A 594 1.96 28.90 11.23
CA VAL A 594 1.94 28.40 9.83
C VAL A 594 2.75 29.28 8.87
N GLU A 595 2.80 30.59 9.07
CA GLU A 595 3.56 31.50 8.18
C GLU A 595 5.04 31.14 8.12
N LYS A 596 5.63 30.66 9.23
CA LYS A 596 7.03 30.21 9.26
C LYS A 596 7.27 29.00 8.36
N PHE A 597 6.27 28.14 8.19
CA PHE A 597 6.39 26.95 7.35
C PHE A 597 6.05 27.23 5.88
N ILE A 598 5.34 28.33 5.60
CA ILE A 598 5.03 28.78 4.23
C ILE A 598 6.21 29.53 3.62
N SER A 599 6.97 30.31 4.40
CA SER A 599 8.14 31.07 3.92
C SER A 599 9.36 30.22 3.55
N ASP A 600 9.41 28.95 3.96
CA ASP A 600 10.65 28.18 4.07
C ASP A 600 10.85 27.12 2.97
N CYS A 601 10.38 27.37 1.74
CA CYS A 601 10.48 26.49 0.56
C CYS A 601 9.92 25.04 0.72
N ARG A 602 9.44 24.61 1.89
CA ARG A 602 8.76 23.32 2.13
C ARG A 602 7.37 23.20 1.44
N GLY A 603 6.92 24.27 0.81
CA GLY A 603 5.64 24.38 0.12
C GLY A 603 5.78 25.11 -1.21
N ASP A 604 6.68 24.65 -2.08
CA ASP A 604 6.77 25.03 -3.50
C ASP A 604 6.42 26.51 -3.78
N THR A 605 7.14 27.44 -3.12
CA THR A 605 7.25 28.86 -3.51
C THR A 605 8.40 29.58 -2.78
N SER A 606 9.35 30.09 -3.58
CA SER A 606 10.14 31.34 -3.47
C SER A 606 10.87 31.76 -2.17
N ILE A 607 12.21 31.72 -2.27
CA ILE A 607 13.26 32.65 -1.78
C ILE A 607 13.42 32.86 -0.26
N ILE A 608 14.62 32.57 0.25
CA ILE A 608 15.21 33.19 1.45
C ILE A 608 16.66 33.64 1.13
N ASN A 609 17.02 34.89 1.45
CA ASN A 609 18.40 35.42 1.47
C ASN A 609 19.24 35.39 0.18
N GLY A 610 18.64 35.61 -0.99
CA GLY A 610 19.40 35.89 -2.22
C GLY A 610 20.11 34.69 -2.84
N GLU A 611 19.87 33.47 -2.35
CA GLU A 611 20.09 32.23 -3.10
C GLU A 611 18.72 31.64 -3.46
N GLU A 612 18.49 31.43 -4.76
CA GLU A 612 17.26 30.86 -5.29
C GLU A 612 17.12 29.42 -4.77
N CYS A 613 16.04 29.11 -4.04
CA CYS A 613 15.40 27.80 -4.21
C CYS A 613 15.09 27.76 -5.71
N LEU A 614 15.80 26.92 -6.48
CA LEU A 614 15.69 26.87 -7.94
C LEU A 614 14.20 26.83 -8.29
N ALA A 615 13.72 27.90 -8.90
CA ALA A 615 12.32 28.00 -9.25
C ALA A 615 12.01 26.93 -10.28
N CYS A 616 10.84 26.29 -10.15
CA CYS A 616 10.26 25.56 -11.25
C CYS A 616 10.31 26.44 -12.51
N PRO A 617 10.53 25.85 -13.69
CA PRO A 617 10.50 26.60 -14.95
C PRO A 617 9.27 27.51 -14.99
N VAL A 618 9.42 28.74 -15.50
CA VAL A 618 8.37 29.79 -15.47
C VAL A 618 7.06 29.33 -16.13
N ASP A 619 7.16 28.36 -17.03
CA ASP A 619 6.03 27.74 -17.74
C ASP A 619 5.44 26.49 -17.05
N GLY A 620 5.93 26.15 -15.85
CA GLY A 620 5.62 24.93 -15.10
C GLY A 620 6.36 23.69 -15.60
N CYS A 621 6.27 22.59 -14.85
CA CYS A 621 6.87 21.30 -15.20
C CYS A 621 6.05 20.48 -16.21
N GLY A 622 5.35 21.11 -17.17
CA GLY A 622 4.63 20.40 -18.22
C GLY A 622 3.80 19.20 -17.72
N SER A 623 4.15 18.00 -18.17
CA SER A 623 3.54 16.72 -17.74
C SER A 623 4.32 16.03 -16.61
N GLY A 624 4.96 16.78 -15.72
CA GLY A 624 5.75 16.31 -14.58
C GLY A 624 5.45 17.10 -13.31
N VAL A 625 6.12 16.70 -12.24
CA VAL A 625 6.04 17.33 -10.92
C VAL A 625 7.32 18.11 -10.69
N CYS A 626 7.20 19.35 -10.24
CA CYS A 626 8.36 20.13 -9.85
C CYS A 626 8.90 19.63 -8.52
N MET A 627 10.22 19.42 -8.46
CA MET A 627 10.95 19.03 -7.27
C MET A 627 11.47 20.28 -6.55
N ASP A 628 11.78 20.13 -5.27
CA ASP A 628 12.29 21.21 -4.42
C ASP A 628 13.68 21.73 -4.88
N ASP A 629 14.40 21.00 -5.73
CA ASP A 629 15.65 21.43 -6.38
C ASP A 629 15.43 22.15 -7.73
N GLY A 630 14.18 22.46 -8.08
CA GLY A 630 13.76 23.10 -9.33
C GLY A 630 13.83 22.21 -10.56
N SER A 631 14.19 20.93 -10.40
CA SER A 631 14.11 19.95 -11.48
C SER A 631 12.67 19.46 -11.65
N CYS A 632 12.28 19.13 -12.87
CA CYS A 632 11.00 18.49 -13.12
C CYS A 632 11.17 16.97 -13.17
N VAL A 633 10.46 16.23 -12.30
CA VAL A 633 10.32 14.78 -12.41
C VAL A 633 9.15 14.47 -13.31
N CYS A 634 9.46 13.88 -14.46
CA CYS A 634 8.46 13.67 -15.50
C CYS A 634 7.61 12.43 -15.21
N ASN A 635 6.30 12.55 -15.45
CA ASN A 635 5.42 11.37 -15.45
C ASN A 635 5.87 10.38 -16.52
N HIS A 636 5.54 9.10 -16.34
CA HIS A 636 5.96 8.04 -17.25
C HIS A 636 5.61 8.38 -18.71
N GLY A 637 6.60 8.32 -19.59
CA GLY A 637 6.46 8.70 -21.00
C GLY A 637 6.78 10.17 -21.31
N TRP A 638 7.21 10.96 -20.34
CA TRP A 638 7.66 12.35 -20.54
C TRP A 638 9.12 12.52 -20.11
N SER A 639 9.80 13.51 -20.69
CA SER A 639 11.22 13.82 -20.51
C SER A 639 11.50 15.30 -20.78
N GLY A 640 12.75 15.71 -20.58
CA GLY A 640 13.19 17.10 -20.72
C GLY A 640 13.09 17.88 -19.42
N GLU A 641 13.85 18.98 -19.33
CA GLU A 641 14.00 19.79 -18.12
C GLU A 641 12.66 20.34 -17.59
N THR A 642 11.66 20.50 -18.46
CA THR A 642 10.31 20.98 -18.11
C THR A 642 9.23 19.91 -18.31
N CYS A 643 9.60 18.64 -18.52
CA CYS A 643 8.68 17.54 -18.86
C CYS A 643 7.71 17.84 -20.00
N SER A 644 8.16 18.66 -20.95
CA SER A 644 7.44 19.03 -22.16
C SER A 644 7.76 18.09 -23.34
N ILE A 645 8.77 17.23 -23.20
CA ILE A 645 9.20 16.31 -24.26
C ILE A 645 8.55 14.96 -24.00
N LEU A 646 7.47 14.66 -24.71
CA LEU A 646 6.86 13.33 -24.70
C LEU A 646 7.88 12.31 -25.27
N LEU A 647 8.37 11.41 -24.41
CA LEU A 647 9.16 10.26 -24.84
C LEU A 647 8.37 9.50 -25.90
N GLU A 648 9.05 8.94 -26.90
CA GLU A 648 8.44 7.97 -27.80
C GLU A 648 8.11 6.71 -27.01
N THR A 649 6.94 6.71 -26.36
CA THR A 649 6.33 5.52 -25.81
C THR A 649 5.62 4.77 -26.93
N ASP A 650 5.81 3.45 -26.95
CA ASP A 650 5.09 2.59 -27.89
C ASP A 650 3.59 2.75 -27.67
N PRO A 651 2.82 3.10 -28.72
CA PRO A 651 1.40 3.30 -28.58
C PRO A 651 0.69 2.02 -28.14
N ILE A 652 -0.29 2.18 -27.26
CA ILE A 652 -1.15 1.12 -26.76
C ILE A 652 -2.25 0.85 -27.79
N TYR A 653 -2.34 -0.39 -28.20
CA TYR A 653 -3.38 -0.96 -29.07
C TYR A 653 -3.66 -2.39 -28.58
N VAL A 654 -4.72 -3.02 -29.11
CA VAL A 654 -5.03 -4.41 -28.76
C VAL A 654 -3.97 -5.34 -29.35
N LYS A 655 -3.03 -5.80 -28.51
CA LYS A 655 -1.93 -6.68 -28.94
C LYS A 655 -2.42 -8.13 -29.10
N TYR A 656 -1.68 -8.93 -29.87
CA TYR A 656 -1.86 -10.38 -29.94
C TYR A 656 -1.39 -11.04 -28.63
N SER A 657 -2.22 -10.98 -27.59
CA SER A 657 -1.99 -11.63 -26.29
C SER A 657 -2.99 -12.76 -26.06
N THR A 658 -2.82 -13.54 -24.98
CA THR A 658 -3.64 -14.73 -24.70
C THR A 658 -5.14 -14.43 -24.73
N GLY A 659 -5.58 -13.29 -24.19
CA GLY A 659 -7.00 -12.92 -24.14
C GLY A 659 -7.62 -12.68 -25.52
N PRO A 660 -7.12 -11.72 -26.33
CA PRO A 660 -7.59 -11.50 -27.70
C PRO A 660 -7.47 -12.74 -28.59
N ILE A 661 -6.40 -13.54 -28.46
CA ILE A 661 -6.24 -14.80 -29.22
C ILE A 661 -7.36 -15.79 -28.88
N VAL A 662 -7.76 -15.91 -27.60
CA VAL A 662 -8.89 -16.75 -27.19
C VAL A 662 -10.18 -16.27 -27.85
N LEU A 663 -10.47 -14.97 -27.83
CA LEU A 663 -11.69 -14.43 -28.44
C LEU A 663 -11.71 -14.58 -29.97
N MET A 664 -10.56 -14.36 -30.63
CA MET A 664 -10.39 -14.63 -32.06
C MET A 664 -10.60 -16.11 -32.40
N SER A 665 -10.14 -17.02 -31.54
CA SER A 665 -10.33 -18.47 -31.71
C SER A 665 -11.81 -18.85 -31.62
N ILE A 666 -12.55 -18.26 -30.68
CA ILE A 666 -14.01 -18.46 -30.56
C ILE A 666 -14.73 -17.87 -31.78
N ALA A 667 -14.33 -16.69 -32.25
CA ALA A 667 -14.88 -16.08 -33.47
C ALA A 667 -14.60 -16.94 -34.71
N ALA A 668 -13.40 -17.52 -34.82
CA ALA A 668 -13.04 -18.45 -35.89
C ALA A 668 -13.91 -19.71 -35.86
N PHE A 669 -14.16 -20.26 -34.67
CA PHE A 669 -15.08 -21.37 -34.49
C PHE A 669 -16.52 -20.99 -34.89
N GLY A 670 -16.98 -19.79 -34.54
CA GLY A 670 -18.27 -19.25 -34.97
C GLY A 670 -18.38 -19.15 -36.49
N ASN A 671 -17.35 -18.63 -37.16
CA ASN A 671 -17.25 -18.57 -38.62
C ASN A 671 -17.29 -19.96 -39.27
N LEU A 672 -16.54 -20.92 -38.71
CA LEU A 672 -16.56 -22.31 -39.17
C LEU A 672 -17.95 -22.92 -39.02
N LEU A 673 -18.62 -22.70 -37.89
CA LEU A 673 -19.98 -23.18 -37.65
C LEU A 673 -20.97 -22.59 -38.66
N CYS A 674 -20.88 -21.29 -38.96
CA CYS A 674 -21.68 -20.65 -40.00
C CYS A 674 -21.46 -21.30 -41.36
N PHE A 675 -20.20 -21.54 -41.75
CA PHE A 675 -19.86 -22.18 -43.01
C PHE A 675 -20.45 -23.60 -43.10
N VAL A 676 -20.29 -24.41 -42.05
CA VAL A 676 -20.88 -25.76 -41.97
C VAL A 676 -22.40 -25.70 -42.10
N PHE A 677 -23.06 -24.74 -41.44
CA PHE A 677 -24.51 -24.57 -41.56
C PHE A 677 -24.93 -24.11 -42.96
N ILE A 678 -24.20 -23.21 -43.62
CA ILE A 678 -24.47 -22.81 -45.00
C ILE A 678 -24.43 -24.04 -45.92
N VAL A 679 -23.38 -24.86 -45.83
CA VAL A 679 -23.26 -26.09 -46.61
C VAL A 679 -24.41 -27.05 -46.29
N PHE A 680 -24.73 -27.26 -45.01
CA PHE A 680 -25.82 -28.14 -44.59
C PHE A 680 -27.18 -27.68 -45.16
N PHE A 681 -27.54 -26.41 -44.99
CA PHE A 681 -28.82 -25.87 -45.48
C PHE A 681 -28.88 -25.82 -47.01
N TYR A 682 -27.74 -25.63 -47.69
CA TYR A 682 -27.67 -25.67 -49.14
C TYR A 682 -27.86 -27.10 -49.68
N VAL A 683 -27.18 -28.09 -49.08
CA VAL A 683 -27.28 -29.50 -49.48
C VAL A 683 -28.67 -30.06 -49.14
N LYS A 684 -29.18 -29.80 -47.93
CA LYS A 684 -30.49 -30.28 -47.46
C LYS A 684 -31.64 -29.34 -47.81
N ARG A 685 -31.48 -28.43 -48.79
CA ARG A 685 -32.47 -27.41 -49.16
C ARG A 685 -33.84 -27.96 -49.55
N GLU A 686 -33.90 -29.19 -50.08
CA GLU A 686 -35.14 -29.87 -50.47
C GLU A 686 -35.86 -30.55 -49.30
N ALA A 687 -35.21 -30.71 -48.14
CA ALA A 687 -35.84 -31.32 -46.98
C ALA A 687 -37.05 -30.48 -46.52
N PRO A 688 -38.24 -31.06 -46.25
CA PRO A 688 -39.45 -30.29 -45.94
C PRO A 688 -39.31 -29.22 -44.83
N PRO A 689 -38.59 -29.46 -43.71
CA PRO A 689 -38.38 -28.43 -42.69
C PRO A 689 -37.53 -27.24 -43.17
N ILE A 690 -36.57 -27.49 -44.06
CA ILE A 690 -35.66 -26.49 -44.60
C ILE A 690 -36.31 -25.74 -45.77
N LYS A 691 -36.99 -26.47 -46.68
CA LYS A 691 -37.70 -25.92 -47.84
C LYS A 691 -38.80 -24.94 -47.43
N SER A 692 -39.56 -25.26 -46.38
CA SER A 692 -40.61 -24.38 -45.82
C SER A 692 -40.03 -23.10 -45.19
N SER A 693 -38.81 -23.18 -44.64
CA SER A 693 -38.11 -22.05 -44.01
C SER A 693 -37.45 -21.08 -44.99
N SER A 694 -37.55 -21.31 -46.30
CA SER A 694 -36.95 -20.52 -47.39
C SER A 694 -35.41 -20.40 -47.27
N PRO A 695 -34.66 -21.38 -47.78
CA PRO A 695 -33.21 -21.56 -47.52
C PRO A 695 -32.34 -20.35 -47.85
N ILE A 696 -32.70 -19.57 -48.87
CA ILE A 696 -31.97 -18.37 -49.28
C ILE A 696 -31.82 -17.34 -48.15
N PHE A 697 -32.87 -17.11 -47.35
CA PHE A 697 -32.83 -16.16 -46.24
C PHE A 697 -31.97 -16.68 -45.08
N ILE A 698 -31.91 -18.00 -44.89
CA ILE A 698 -31.03 -18.63 -43.89
C ILE A 698 -29.56 -18.43 -44.26
N VAL A 699 -29.21 -18.68 -45.53
CA VAL A 699 -27.85 -18.48 -46.03
C VAL A 699 -27.43 -17.02 -45.91
N LEU A 700 -28.29 -16.06 -46.28
CA LEU A 700 -27.99 -14.63 -46.15
C LEU A 700 -27.79 -14.18 -44.69
N MET A 701 -28.59 -14.69 -43.74
CA MET A 701 -28.37 -14.42 -42.30
C MET A 701 -27.05 -15.00 -41.80
N LEU A 702 -26.67 -16.21 -42.25
CA LEU A 702 -25.40 -16.84 -41.87
C LEU A 702 -24.19 -16.08 -42.46
N ILE A 703 -24.28 -15.58 -43.69
CA ILE A 703 -23.26 -14.69 -44.28
C ILE A 703 -23.15 -13.41 -43.45
N GLY A 704 -24.29 -12.82 -43.05
CA GLY A 704 -24.30 -11.65 -42.15
C GLY A 704 -23.59 -11.93 -40.83
N SER A 705 -23.88 -13.06 -40.17
CA SER A 705 -23.20 -13.47 -38.94
C SER A 705 -21.70 -13.72 -39.13
N MET A 706 -21.27 -14.23 -40.29
CA MET A 706 -19.82 -14.39 -40.58
C MET A 706 -19.10 -13.05 -40.66
N LEU A 707 -19.72 -12.03 -41.28
CA LEU A 707 -19.14 -10.69 -41.33
C LEU A 707 -19.03 -10.07 -39.94
N ILE A 708 -20.05 -10.24 -39.09
CA ILE A 708 -20.02 -9.73 -37.71
C ILE A 708 -18.97 -10.46 -36.85
N PHE A 709 -18.80 -11.79 -36.95
CA PHE A 709 -17.70 -12.47 -36.26
C PHE A 709 -16.33 -12.00 -36.75
N SER A 710 -16.24 -11.61 -38.02
CA SER A 710 -14.98 -11.18 -38.63
C SER A 710 -14.51 -9.80 -38.15
N THR A 711 -15.37 -8.98 -37.53
CA THR A 711 -14.96 -7.67 -36.98
C THR A 711 -13.97 -7.82 -35.82
N ILE A 712 -14.07 -8.89 -35.03
CA ILE A 712 -13.16 -9.18 -33.89
C ILE A 712 -11.71 -9.31 -34.36
N PHE A 713 -11.49 -9.81 -35.59
CA PHE A 713 -10.14 -9.94 -36.15
C PHE A 713 -9.57 -8.59 -36.61
N LEU A 714 -10.43 -7.63 -36.95
CA LEU A 714 -10.06 -6.31 -37.47
C LEU A 714 -9.71 -5.32 -36.35
N GLU A 715 -10.19 -5.58 -35.13
CA GLU A 715 -9.89 -4.78 -33.92
C GLU A 715 -8.54 -5.16 -33.25
N VAL A 716 -7.94 -6.32 -33.59
CA VAL A 716 -6.67 -6.79 -33.01
C VAL A 716 -5.48 -6.41 -33.91
N GLY A 717 -4.44 -5.85 -33.30
CA GLY A 717 -3.25 -5.37 -33.98
C GLY A 717 -3.20 -3.85 -34.08
N ILE A 718 -2.21 -3.32 -34.80
CA ILE A 718 -2.07 -1.89 -35.02
C ILE A 718 -3.15 -1.46 -36.03
N PRO A 719 -4.05 -0.53 -35.67
CA PRO A 719 -5.10 -0.11 -36.59
C PRO A 719 -4.50 0.61 -37.80
N THR A 720 -5.08 0.32 -38.95
CA THR A 720 -4.77 0.90 -40.25
C THR A 720 -6.03 1.53 -40.84
N VAL A 721 -5.90 2.35 -41.87
CA VAL A 721 -7.08 2.93 -42.52
C VAL A 721 -7.96 1.82 -43.09
N GLU A 722 -7.33 0.76 -43.59
CA GLU A 722 -7.95 -0.42 -44.13
C GLU A 722 -8.71 -1.20 -43.05
N THR A 723 -8.09 -1.50 -41.91
CA THR A 723 -8.76 -2.24 -40.83
C THR A 723 -9.90 -1.45 -40.20
N CYS A 724 -9.70 -0.15 -39.94
CA CYS A 724 -10.76 0.74 -39.41
C CYS A 724 -11.96 0.84 -40.37
N THR A 725 -11.69 0.90 -41.68
CA THR A 725 -12.75 0.95 -42.70
C THR A 725 -13.46 -0.40 -42.78
N LEU A 726 -12.72 -1.51 -42.87
CA LEU A 726 -13.30 -2.85 -42.98
C LEU A 726 -14.14 -3.21 -41.75
N GLU A 727 -13.72 -2.82 -40.54
CA GLU A 727 -14.46 -3.06 -39.30
C GLU A 727 -15.86 -2.45 -39.37
N MET A 728 -15.95 -1.17 -39.75
CA MET A 728 -17.21 -0.44 -39.92
C MET A 728 -18.11 -1.11 -40.98
N TRP A 729 -17.54 -1.46 -42.13
CA TRP A 729 -18.29 -2.04 -43.25
C TRP A 729 -18.77 -3.47 -42.98
N PHE A 730 -17.94 -4.30 -42.35
CA PHE A 730 -18.30 -5.67 -41.98
C PHE A 730 -19.43 -5.67 -40.96
N PHE A 731 -19.37 -4.77 -39.97
CA PHE A 731 -20.44 -4.61 -38.99
C PHE A 731 -21.75 -4.14 -39.65
N ALA A 732 -21.70 -3.09 -40.49
CA ALA A 732 -22.88 -2.52 -41.15
C ALA A 732 -23.57 -3.53 -42.10
N ILE A 733 -22.81 -4.13 -43.03
CA ILE A 733 -23.34 -5.14 -43.96
C ILE A 733 -23.82 -6.38 -43.19
N GLY A 734 -23.06 -6.79 -42.17
CA GLY A 734 -23.38 -7.93 -41.33
C GLY A 734 -24.74 -7.78 -40.62
N ILE A 735 -24.95 -6.64 -39.96
CA ILE A 735 -26.22 -6.31 -39.31
C ILE A 735 -27.35 -6.15 -40.33
N GLY A 736 -27.10 -5.48 -41.46
CA GLY A 736 -28.11 -5.32 -42.53
C GLY A 736 -28.59 -6.66 -43.08
N LEU A 737 -27.69 -7.62 -43.30
CA LEU A 737 -28.03 -8.98 -43.72
C LEU A 737 -28.75 -9.76 -42.62
N LEU A 738 -28.29 -9.67 -41.37
CA LEU A 738 -28.89 -10.41 -40.26
C LEU A 738 -30.32 -9.90 -39.95
N LEU A 739 -30.45 -8.60 -39.70
CA LEU A 739 -31.71 -7.96 -39.32
C LEU A 739 -32.69 -7.86 -40.48
N GLY A 740 -32.23 -7.50 -41.68
CA GLY A 740 -33.08 -7.36 -42.87
C GLY A 740 -33.76 -8.67 -43.25
N ASN A 741 -33.02 -9.79 -43.25
CA ASN A 741 -33.56 -11.10 -43.58
C ASN A 741 -34.45 -11.66 -42.45
N LEU A 742 -34.10 -11.40 -41.17
CA LEU A 742 -34.93 -11.76 -40.02
C LEU A 742 -36.29 -11.02 -40.06
N LEU A 743 -36.28 -9.73 -40.37
CA LEU A 743 -37.48 -8.90 -40.57
C LEU A 743 -38.33 -9.40 -41.72
N ALA A 744 -37.72 -9.60 -42.89
CA ALA A 744 -38.42 -10.06 -44.08
C ALA A 744 -39.13 -11.40 -43.83
N LYS A 745 -38.48 -12.29 -43.10
CA LYS A 745 -39.03 -13.58 -42.70
C LYS A 745 -40.17 -13.46 -41.69
N THR A 746 -40.00 -12.63 -40.66
CA THR A 746 -41.02 -12.40 -39.63
C THR A 746 -42.26 -11.71 -40.21
N TYR A 747 -42.06 -10.75 -41.12
CA TYR A 747 -43.13 -10.07 -41.85
C TYR A 747 -43.96 -11.04 -42.71
N ARG A 748 -43.31 -11.99 -43.40
CA ARG A 748 -44.02 -13.02 -44.16
C ARG A 748 -44.93 -13.86 -43.26
N ILE A 749 -44.44 -14.27 -42.09
CA ILE A 749 -45.25 -15.01 -41.10
C ILE A 749 -46.43 -14.14 -40.66
N HIS A 750 -46.18 -12.88 -40.29
CA HIS A 750 -47.23 -11.95 -39.89
C HIS A 750 -48.34 -11.82 -40.95
N LYS A 751 -47.97 -11.63 -42.22
CA LYS A 751 -48.94 -11.44 -43.31
C LYS A 751 -49.72 -12.71 -43.69
N ILE A 752 -49.13 -13.89 -43.50
CA ILE A 752 -49.82 -15.18 -43.72
C ILE A 752 -50.90 -15.40 -42.65
N PHE A 753 -50.61 -15.09 -41.39
CA PHE A 753 -51.48 -15.43 -40.26
C PHE A 753 -52.42 -14.29 -39.81
N ASN A 754 -52.17 -13.04 -40.20
CA ASN A 754 -53.02 -11.88 -39.88
C ASN A 754 -54.14 -11.61 -40.92
N ARG A 755 -54.36 -12.54 -41.86
CA ARG A 755 -55.54 -12.52 -42.74
C ARG A 755 -56.58 -13.52 -42.20
N THR A 756 -57.53 -13.02 -41.44
CA THR A 756 -58.73 -13.73 -41.01
C THR A 756 -59.53 -14.19 -42.24
N LEU A 757 -59.87 -15.48 -42.30
CA LEU A 757 -60.99 -16.07 -43.06
C LEU A 757 -61.13 -15.71 -44.55
N SER A 758 -60.36 -16.33 -45.45
CA SER A 758 -60.81 -16.49 -46.84
C SER A 758 -60.45 -17.86 -47.39
N THR A 759 -61.49 -18.63 -47.73
CA THR A 759 -61.50 -19.95 -48.39
C THR A 759 -61.09 -19.87 -49.88
N THR A 760 -60.29 -18.87 -50.27
CA THR A 760 -59.85 -18.70 -51.66
C THR A 760 -58.33 -18.85 -51.77
N ALA A 761 -57.90 -19.69 -52.71
CA ALA A 761 -56.54 -20.18 -52.95
C ALA A 761 -55.41 -19.21 -52.55
N VAL A 762 -54.53 -19.72 -51.68
CA VAL A 762 -53.29 -19.09 -51.22
C VAL A 762 -52.37 -18.77 -52.41
N ARG A 763 -52.39 -17.54 -52.92
CA ARG A 763 -51.23 -17.01 -53.64
C ARG A 763 -50.16 -16.67 -52.61
N GLY A 764 -49.25 -17.59 -52.38
CA GLY A 764 -48.08 -17.38 -51.52
C GLY A 764 -47.32 -16.13 -51.94
N ILE A 765 -46.88 -15.33 -50.97
CA ILE A 765 -46.00 -14.19 -51.24
C ILE A 765 -44.73 -14.73 -51.90
N LYS A 766 -44.43 -14.28 -53.12
CA LYS A 766 -43.25 -14.73 -53.86
C LYS A 766 -41.98 -14.36 -53.09
N ASN A 767 -41.00 -15.26 -53.05
CA ASN A 767 -39.70 -15.01 -52.45
C ASN A 767 -39.03 -13.75 -53.02
N THR A 768 -39.28 -13.43 -54.29
CA THR A 768 -38.76 -12.22 -54.94
C THR A 768 -39.21 -10.92 -54.27
N PHE A 769 -40.47 -10.84 -53.79
CA PHE A 769 -40.97 -9.64 -53.10
C PHE A 769 -40.33 -9.46 -51.72
N VAL A 770 -40.20 -10.55 -50.97
CA VAL A 770 -39.61 -10.53 -49.62
C VAL A 770 -38.09 -10.31 -49.68
N LEU A 771 -37.43 -10.84 -50.72
CA LEU A 771 -36.02 -10.61 -51.00
C LEU A 771 -35.76 -9.16 -51.45
N ALA A 772 -36.64 -8.57 -52.26
CA ALA A 772 -36.56 -7.16 -52.62
C ALA A 772 -36.67 -6.25 -51.38
N PHE A 773 -37.57 -6.55 -50.45
CA PHE A 773 -37.70 -5.83 -49.18
C PHE A 773 -36.40 -5.90 -48.35
N SER A 774 -35.81 -7.09 -48.17
CA SER A 774 -34.53 -7.23 -47.47
C SER A 774 -33.36 -6.56 -48.22
N GLY A 775 -33.39 -6.59 -49.56
CA GLY A 775 -32.39 -5.95 -50.41
C GLY A 775 -32.44 -4.43 -50.30
N CYS A 776 -33.63 -3.83 -50.23
CA CYS A 776 -33.78 -2.39 -50.02
C CYS A 776 -33.18 -1.95 -48.67
N ILE A 777 -33.39 -2.71 -47.61
CA ILE A 777 -32.79 -2.43 -46.29
C ILE A 777 -31.26 -2.42 -46.40
N LEU A 778 -30.67 -3.44 -47.03
CA LEU A 778 -29.24 -3.54 -47.22
C LEU A 778 -28.68 -2.41 -48.11
N ILE A 779 -29.38 -2.03 -49.19
CA ILE A 779 -28.97 -0.94 -50.07
C ILE A 779 -28.97 0.39 -49.30
N ILE A 780 -29.99 0.64 -48.48
CA ILE A 780 -30.04 1.84 -47.63
C ILE A 780 -28.86 1.85 -46.64
N GLU A 781 -28.57 0.72 -45.99
CA GLU A 781 -27.43 0.58 -45.08
C GLU A 781 -26.11 0.89 -45.79
N VAL A 782 -25.88 0.29 -46.97
CA VAL A 782 -24.68 0.51 -47.80
C VAL A 782 -24.56 1.96 -48.26
N ILE A 783 -25.67 2.62 -48.62
CA ILE A 783 -25.66 4.03 -49.02
C ILE A 783 -25.29 4.91 -47.83
N ILE A 784 -25.88 4.69 -46.66
CA ILE A 784 -25.59 5.50 -45.45
C ILE A 784 -24.12 5.32 -45.03
N THR A 785 -23.63 4.08 -44.95
CA THR A 785 -22.23 3.77 -44.61
C THR A 785 -21.27 4.27 -45.70
N GLY A 786 -21.67 4.22 -46.97
CA GLY A 786 -20.93 4.78 -48.10
C GLY A 786 -20.76 6.29 -48.01
N ILE A 787 -21.85 7.01 -47.76
CA ILE A 787 -21.83 8.47 -47.55
C ILE A 787 -20.95 8.81 -46.34
N LEU A 788 -21.07 8.08 -45.23
CA LEU A 788 -20.21 8.25 -44.05
C LEU A 788 -18.72 8.09 -44.40
N THR A 789 -18.37 7.04 -45.16
CA THR A 789 -16.99 6.76 -45.56
C THR A 789 -16.44 7.80 -46.55
N ILE A 790 -17.27 8.34 -47.44
CA ILE A 790 -16.87 9.36 -48.42
C ILE A 790 -16.68 10.73 -47.77
N LEU A 791 -17.61 11.12 -46.89
CA LEU A 791 -17.58 12.43 -46.23
C LEU A 791 -16.47 12.51 -45.18
N ASP A 792 -16.26 11.44 -44.42
CA ASP A 792 -15.35 11.45 -43.28
C ASP A 792 -14.79 10.03 -43.02
N PRO A 793 -13.84 9.55 -43.86
CA PRO A 793 -13.34 8.18 -43.78
C PRO A 793 -12.69 7.88 -42.41
N PRO A 794 -12.89 6.67 -41.85
CA PRO A 794 -12.23 6.26 -40.62
C PRO A 794 -10.71 6.24 -40.78
N HIS A 795 -10.01 6.95 -39.90
CA HIS A 795 -8.55 6.96 -39.85
C HIS A 795 -8.06 6.45 -38.49
N LYS A 796 -6.82 5.95 -38.48
CA LYS A 796 -6.11 5.72 -37.23
C LYS A 796 -5.69 7.07 -36.63
N PHE A 797 -6.04 7.29 -35.38
CA PHE A 797 -5.61 8.44 -34.60
C PHE A 797 -4.74 7.99 -33.45
N LEU A 798 -3.65 8.72 -33.25
CA LEU A 798 -2.81 8.63 -32.06
C LEU A 798 -3.33 9.67 -31.08
N LEU A 799 -4.00 9.23 -30.02
CA LEU A 799 -4.46 10.12 -28.96
C LEU A 799 -3.59 9.97 -27.72
N ASP A 800 -3.38 11.07 -27.01
CA ASP A 800 -2.90 11.03 -25.64
C ASP A 800 -4.09 10.82 -24.72
N ASN A 801 -4.00 9.85 -23.81
CA ASN A 801 -5.04 9.61 -22.82
C ASN A 801 -4.94 10.55 -21.60
N GLY A 802 -4.05 11.55 -21.62
CA GLY A 802 -3.81 12.48 -20.52
C GLY A 802 -2.97 11.90 -19.39
N LYS A 803 -2.42 10.69 -19.56
CA LYS A 803 -1.57 9.97 -18.59
C LYS A 803 -0.20 9.63 -19.17
N GLY A 804 0.23 10.29 -20.24
CA GLY A 804 1.50 10.02 -20.93
C GLY A 804 1.51 8.76 -21.80
N ASN A 805 0.35 8.11 -21.96
CA ASN A 805 0.20 6.96 -22.84
C ASN A 805 -0.43 7.39 -24.18
N ARG A 806 0.28 7.08 -25.25
CA ARG A 806 -0.24 7.20 -26.62
C ARG A 806 -1.14 5.99 -26.91
N ILE A 807 -2.37 6.20 -27.36
CA ILE A 807 -3.29 5.13 -27.75
C ILE A 807 -3.61 5.23 -29.24
N PHE A 808 -3.67 4.08 -29.92
CA PHE A 808 -4.20 4.02 -31.28
C PHE A 808 -5.67 3.67 -31.25
N ILE A 809 -6.50 4.48 -31.91
CA ILE A 809 -7.93 4.23 -32.08
C ILE A 809 -8.40 4.59 -33.48
N CYS A 810 -9.51 3.99 -33.92
CA CYS A 810 -10.20 4.36 -35.15
C CYS A 810 -11.19 5.50 -34.85
N LEU A 811 -11.02 6.66 -35.50
CA LEU A 811 -11.95 7.78 -35.42
C LEU A 811 -12.20 8.40 -36.81
N PRO A 812 -13.35 9.05 -37.01
CA PRO A 812 -13.56 9.94 -38.16
C PRO A 812 -12.62 11.14 -38.08
N ARG A 813 -12.20 11.66 -39.23
CA ARG A 813 -11.14 12.67 -39.38
C ARG A 813 -11.53 14.07 -38.90
N SER A 814 -12.72 14.54 -39.24
CA SER A 814 -13.14 15.93 -38.98
C SER A 814 -14.27 16.04 -37.95
N GLY A 815 -14.72 14.92 -37.36
CA GLY A 815 -15.87 14.88 -36.44
C GLY A 815 -17.22 15.19 -37.12
N SER A 816 -17.19 15.54 -38.41
CA SER A 816 -18.34 15.77 -39.29
C SER A 816 -19.16 14.51 -39.57
N ALA A 817 -18.65 13.34 -39.23
CA ALA A 817 -19.35 12.06 -39.26
C ALA A 817 -20.54 11.96 -38.28
N LEU A 818 -20.60 12.80 -37.24
CA LEU A 818 -21.58 12.67 -36.15
C LEU A 818 -23.05 12.62 -36.64
N PRO A 819 -23.51 13.47 -37.58
CA PRO A 819 -24.87 13.38 -38.12
C PRO A 819 -25.13 12.06 -38.87
N ALA A 820 -24.16 11.54 -39.62
CA ALA A 820 -24.30 10.28 -40.35
C ALA A 820 -24.32 9.06 -39.43
N ILE A 821 -23.52 9.07 -38.35
CA ILE A 821 -23.56 8.05 -37.28
C ILE A 821 -24.93 8.07 -36.58
N ILE A 822 -25.47 9.26 -36.28
CA ILE A 822 -26.81 9.41 -35.69
C ILE A 822 -27.89 8.87 -36.63
N VAL A 823 -27.82 9.17 -37.93
CA VAL A 823 -28.75 8.64 -38.94
C VAL A 823 -28.71 7.10 -38.98
N LEU A 824 -27.51 6.50 -38.94
CA LEU A 824 -27.34 5.05 -38.91
C LEU A 824 -27.94 4.41 -37.65
N ILE A 825 -27.73 5.02 -36.48
CA ILE A 825 -28.31 4.59 -35.20
C ILE A 825 -29.84 4.68 -35.24
N ILE A 826 -30.40 5.78 -35.74
CA ILE A 826 -31.85 5.97 -35.85
C ILE A 826 -32.44 4.94 -36.81
N PHE A 827 -31.82 4.72 -37.97
CA PHE A 827 -32.27 3.76 -38.95
C PHE A 827 -32.29 2.33 -38.38
N ASN A 828 -31.17 1.84 -37.85
CA ASN A 828 -31.08 0.51 -37.25
C ASN A 828 -31.97 0.35 -36.00
N GLY A 829 -32.07 1.38 -35.17
CA GLY A 829 -32.99 1.42 -34.03
C GLY A 829 -34.46 1.29 -34.45
N SER A 830 -34.87 1.97 -35.52
CA SER A 830 -36.23 1.86 -36.06
C SER A 830 -36.54 0.47 -36.60
N LEU A 831 -35.58 -0.17 -37.27
CA LEU A 831 -35.70 -1.55 -37.75
C LEU A 831 -35.82 -2.54 -36.59
N MET A 832 -35.05 -2.36 -35.52
CA MET A 832 -35.12 -3.18 -34.31
C MET A 832 -36.45 -3.04 -33.58
N LEU A 833 -37.00 -1.84 -33.47
CA LEU A 833 -38.34 -1.61 -32.91
C LEU A 833 -39.42 -2.29 -33.77
N PHE A 834 -39.30 -2.19 -35.10
CA PHE A 834 -40.22 -2.87 -36.01
C PHE A 834 -40.09 -4.40 -35.94
N ALA A 835 -38.87 -4.94 -35.80
CA ALA A 835 -38.63 -6.36 -35.62
C ALA A 835 -39.26 -6.88 -34.33
N THR A 836 -39.13 -6.11 -33.25
CA THR A 836 -39.75 -6.39 -31.96
C THR A 836 -41.27 -6.42 -32.06
N TYR A 837 -41.86 -5.41 -32.71
CA TYR A 837 -43.30 -5.37 -32.99
C TYR A 837 -43.77 -6.63 -33.75
N LEU A 838 -43.11 -6.96 -34.87
CA LEU A 838 -43.49 -8.11 -35.68
C LEU A 838 -43.33 -9.44 -34.91
N ALA A 839 -42.23 -9.61 -34.17
CA ALA A 839 -41.96 -10.81 -33.38
C ALA A 839 -43.03 -11.03 -32.30
N ILE A 840 -43.47 -9.97 -31.62
CA ILE A 840 -44.57 -10.03 -30.64
C ILE A 840 -45.88 -10.43 -31.31
N ARG A 841 -46.16 -9.90 -32.51
CA ARG A 841 -47.40 -10.22 -33.24
C ARG A 841 -47.46 -11.67 -33.70
N VAL A 842 -46.33 -12.31 -33.99
CA VAL A 842 -46.30 -13.70 -34.48
C VAL A 842 -46.02 -14.74 -33.39
N ARG A 843 -45.75 -14.33 -32.14
CA ARG A 843 -45.33 -15.23 -31.04
C ARG A 843 -46.30 -16.38 -30.73
N GLY A 844 -47.60 -16.15 -30.94
CA GLY A 844 -48.67 -17.12 -30.67
C GLY A 844 -48.97 -18.05 -31.84
N VAL A 845 -48.32 -17.86 -33.00
CA VAL A 845 -48.56 -18.65 -34.20
C VAL A 845 -47.82 -19.99 -34.11
N ALA A 846 -48.58 -21.08 -33.99
CA ALA A 846 -48.04 -22.43 -34.10
C ALA A 846 -47.71 -22.75 -35.57
N THR A 847 -46.44 -22.61 -35.93
CA THR A 847 -45.92 -23.13 -37.20
C THR A 847 -45.61 -24.63 -37.06
N ALA A 848 -45.56 -25.37 -38.17
CA ALA A 848 -45.23 -26.80 -38.18
C ALA A 848 -43.90 -27.17 -37.48
N TYR A 849 -43.06 -26.17 -37.17
CA TYR A 849 -41.73 -26.34 -36.58
C TYR A 849 -41.44 -25.34 -35.42
N ASN A 850 -42.47 -24.74 -34.80
CA ASN A 850 -42.33 -23.79 -33.65
C ASN A 850 -41.35 -22.60 -33.87
N GLU A 851 -41.20 -22.15 -35.11
CA GLU A 851 -40.19 -21.16 -35.52
C GLU A 851 -40.40 -19.76 -34.88
N SER A 852 -41.65 -19.37 -34.66
CA SER A 852 -42.03 -18.06 -34.09
C SER A 852 -41.47 -17.80 -32.69
N LYS A 853 -41.34 -18.83 -31.85
CA LYS A 853 -40.79 -18.71 -30.49
C LYS A 853 -39.28 -18.44 -30.51
N HIS A 854 -38.55 -19.12 -31.39
CA HIS A 854 -37.09 -18.94 -31.53
C HIS A 854 -36.74 -17.58 -32.17
N ILE A 855 -37.58 -17.09 -33.07
CA ILE A 855 -37.47 -15.71 -33.61
C ILE A 855 -37.62 -14.68 -32.48
N LEU A 856 -38.61 -14.84 -31.60
CA LEU A 856 -38.83 -13.91 -30.48
C LEU A 856 -37.62 -13.84 -29.53
N ILE A 857 -37.05 -15.00 -29.17
CA ILE A 857 -35.84 -15.05 -28.32
C ILE A 857 -34.65 -14.38 -29.01
N SER A 858 -34.49 -14.59 -30.32
CA SER A 858 -33.40 -13.99 -31.10
C SER A 858 -33.51 -12.46 -31.18
N VAL A 859 -34.73 -11.94 -31.37
CA VAL A 859 -35.00 -10.49 -31.37
C VAL A 859 -34.78 -9.88 -29.99
N TYR A 860 -35.13 -10.58 -28.90
CA TYR A 860 -34.83 -10.12 -27.54
C TYR A 860 -33.31 -10.00 -27.29
N ASN A 861 -32.55 -11.03 -27.67
CA ASN A 861 -31.09 -11.03 -27.49
C ASN A 861 -30.41 -9.93 -28.31
N LEU A 862 -30.88 -9.69 -29.54
CA LEU A 862 -30.41 -8.58 -30.38
C LEU A 862 -30.66 -7.20 -29.72
N ASN A 863 -31.84 -6.98 -29.15
CA ASN A 863 -32.14 -5.71 -28.46
C ASN A 863 -31.22 -5.48 -27.26
N PHE A 864 -30.99 -6.51 -26.44
CA PHE A 864 -30.10 -6.41 -25.28
C PHE A 864 -28.66 -6.09 -25.69
N ALA A 865 -28.16 -6.73 -26.74
CA ALA A 865 -26.82 -6.49 -27.26
C ALA A 865 -26.62 -5.06 -27.79
N VAL A 866 -27.60 -4.54 -28.54
CA VAL A 866 -27.54 -3.18 -29.09
C VAL A 866 -27.48 -2.12 -27.99
N ILE A 867 -28.20 -2.29 -26.88
CA ILE A 867 -28.16 -1.34 -25.76
C ILE A 867 -26.75 -1.28 -25.15
N ILE A 868 -26.11 -2.43 -24.94
CA ILE A 868 -24.75 -2.49 -24.38
C ILE A 868 -23.73 -1.88 -25.35
N LEU A 869 -23.79 -2.26 -26.63
CA LEU A 869 -22.87 -1.73 -27.64
C LEU A 869 -23.02 -0.22 -27.83
N LEU A 870 -24.25 0.32 -27.75
CA LEU A 870 -24.48 1.76 -27.84
C LEU A 870 -23.78 2.53 -26.71
N VAL A 871 -23.85 2.02 -25.47
CA VAL A 871 -23.14 2.63 -24.31
C VAL A 871 -21.62 2.59 -24.52
N LEU A 872 -21.09 1.48 -25.06
CA LEU A 872 -19.66 1.32 -25.30
C LEU A 872 -19.15 2.21 -26.45
N VAL A 873 -19.96 2.46 -27.48
CA VAL A 873 -19.62 3.36 -28.59
C VAL A 873 -19.44 4.79 -28.09
N PHE A 874 -20.33 5.28 -27.23
CA PHE A 874 -20.26 6.65 -26.69
C PHE A 874 -19.27 6.83 -25.54
N THR A 875 -18.75 5.75 -24.97
CA THR A 875 -17.73 5.84 -23.92
C THR A 875 -16.33 5.88 -24.54
N SER A 876 -15.54 6.89 -24.16
CA SER A 876 -14.21 7.10 -24.73
C SER A 876 -13.23 5.99 -24.31
N SER A 877 -12.37 5.59 -25.23
CA SER A 877 -11.30 4.62 -24.95
C SER A 877 -10.26 5.16 -23.95
N SER A 878 -10.23 6.48 -23.73
CA SER A 878 -9.45 7.11 -22.68
C SER A 878 -9.98 6.85 -21.27
N VAL A 879 -11.28 6.61 -21.11
CA VAL A 879 -11.93 6.35 -19.81
C VAL A 879 -11.89 4.86 -19.45
N ILE A 880 -12.22 3.98 -20.40
CA ILE A 880 -12.30 2.52 -20.17
C ILE A 880 -10.97 1.80 -20.45
N GLY A 881 -10.10 2.39 -21.27
CA GLY A 881 -8.93 1.72 -21.83
C GLY A 881 -9.26 0.95 -23.12
N VAL A 882 -8.26 0.79 -23.99
CA VAL A 882 -8.41 0.15 -25.31
C VAL A 882 -8.69 -1.35 -25.19
N GLU A 883 -7.96 -2.07 -24.33
CA GLU A 883 -8.15 -3.51 -24.14
C GLU A 883 -9.51 -3.87 -23.49
N PRO A 884 -9.94 -3.25 -22.36
CA PRO A 884 -11.22 -3.61 -21.75
C PRO A 884 -12.42 -3.32 -22.67
N LYS A 885 -12.34 -2.25 -23.47
CA LYS A 885 -13.37 -1.94 -24.48
C LYS A 885 -13.46 -3.03 -25.55
N PHE A 886 -12.32 -3.51 -26.06
CA PHE A 886 -12.28 -4.64 -27.00
C PHE A 886 -12.87 -5.92 -26.41
N PHE A 887 -12.53 -6.28 -25.15
CA PHE A 887 -13.09 -7.46 -24.49
C PHE A 887 -14.61 -7.38 -24.37
N LEU A 888 -15.15 -6.23 -23.93
CA LEU A 888 -16.59 -6.02 -23.78
C LEU A 888 -17.32 -6.10 -25.13
N ASN A 889 -16.82 -5.41 -26.16
CA ASN A 889 -17.37 -5.47 -27.51
C ASN A 889 -17.41 -6.91 -28.04
N SER A 890 -16.27 -7.60 -27.97
CA SER A 890 -16.11 -8.95 -28.48
C SER A 890 -17.01 -9.96 -27.77
N ILE A 891 -17.13 -9.89 -26.44
CA ILE A 891 -18.01 -10.80 -25.67
C ILE A 891 -19.47 -10.61 -26.06
N VAL A 892 -19.93 -9.36 -26.21
CA VAL A 892 -21.31 -9.07 -26.61
C VAL A 892 -21.58 -9.61 -28.03
N ILE A 893 -20.65 -9.36 -28.96
CA ILE A 893 -20.74 -9.86 -30.34
C ILE A 893 -20.80 -11.39 -30.39
N LEU A 894 -19.92 -12.07 -29.65
CA LEU A 894 -19.82 -13.53 -29.61
C LEU A 894 -21.08 -14.18 -29.06
N ILE A 895 -21.52 -13.75 -27.87
CA ILE A 895 -22.72 -14.31 -27.20
C ILE A 895 -23.95 -14.11 -28.08
N THR A 896 -24.09 -12.91 -28.66
CA THR A 896 -25.29 -12.56 -29.43
C THR A 896 -25.37 -13.38 -30.72
N ASN A 897 -24.31 -13.40 -31.51
CA ASN A 897 -24.30 -14.15 -32.76
C ASN A 897 -24.42 -15.65 -32.54
N LEU A 898 -23.70 -16.22 -31.58
CA LEU A 898 -23.78 -17.65 -31.28
C LEU A 898 -25.20 -18.01 -30.82
N SER A 899 -25.81 -17.19 -29.96
CA SER A 899 -27.19 -17.39 -29.52
C SER A 899 -28.19 -17.38 -30.68
N ILE A 900 -28.06 -16.45 -31.63
CA ILE A 900 -28.95 -16.36 -32.80
C ILE A 900 -28.79 -17.59 -33.69
N ILE A 901 -27.55 -18.00 -33.95
CA ILE A 901 -27.24 -19.18 -34.77
C ILE A 901 -27.85 -20.43 -34.15
N LEU A 902 -27.62 -20.64 -32.86
CA LEU A 902 -28.14 -21.80 -32.15
C LEU A 902 -29.67 -21.80 -32.08
N ASN A 903 -30.29 -20.66 -31.76
CA ASN A 903 -31.74 -20.56 -31.62
C ASN A 903 -32.49 -20.72 -32.96
N LEU A 904 -32.00 -20.11 -34.05
CA LEU A 904 -32.73 -20.09 -35.32
C LEU A 904 -32.49 -21.34 -36.18
N PHE A 905 -31.33 -21.97 -36.06
CA PHE A 905 -30.90 -22.99 -37.01
C PHE A 905 -30.83 -24.40 -36.42
N VAL A 906 -30.40 -24.58 -35.17
CA VAL A 906 -30.29 -25.92 -34.56
C VAL A 906 -31.64 -26.65 -34.46
N PRO A 907 -32.76 -26.02 -34.05
CA PRO A 907 -34.06 -26.69 -34.03
C PRO A 907 -34.47 -27.27 -35.39
N LYS A 908 -34.02 -26.65 -36.48
CA LYS A 908 -34.31 -27.11 -37.84
C LYS A 908 -33.48 -28.30 -38.23
N ILE A 909 -32.20 -28.30 -37.87
CA ILE A 909 -31.30 -29.44 -38.07
C ILE A 909 -31.92 -30.67 -37.36
N ILE A 910 -32.33 -30.51 -36.10
CA ILE A 910 -33.00 -31.58 -35.33
C ILE A 910 -34.27 -32.07 -36.03
N SER A 911 -35.11 -31.16 -36.53
CA SER A 911 -36.38 -31.52 -37.20
C SER A 911 -36.19 -32.30 -38.52
N VAL A 912 -35.04 -32.15 -39.20
CA VAL A 912 -34.69 -32.93 -40.40
C VAL A 912 -34.39 -34.38 -40.02
N TYR A 913 -33.65 -34.60 -38.93
CA TYR A 913 -33.32 -35.96 -38.47
C TYR A 913 -34.51 -36.68 -37.85
N GLN A 914 -35.33 -36.00 -37.03
CA GLN A 914 -36.51 -36.61 -36.38
C GLN A 914 -37.58 -37.12 -37.37
N LYS A 915 -37.72 -36.51 -38.56
CA LYS A 915 -38.64 -37.01 -39.61
C LYS A 915 -38.07 -38.13 -40.47
N THR A 916 -36.75 -38.35 -40.41
CA THR A 916 -36.10 -39.45 -41.14
C THR A 916 -36.38 -40.80 -40.44
N ASP A 917 -36.68 -40.80 -39.14
CA ASP A 917 -37.04 -42.01 -38.39
C ASP A 917 -38.51 -42.44 -38.56
N GLN A 918 -39.44 -41.49 -38.76
CA GLN A 918 -40.86 -41.84 -39.01
C GLN A 918 -41.12 -42.41 -40.42
N THR A 919 -40.23 -42.16 -41.39
CA THR A 919 -40.34 -42.74 -42.74
C THR A 919 -39.76 -44.15 -42.85
N LYS A 920 -39.05 -44.64 -41.82
CA LYS A 920 -38.55 -46.03 -41.77
C LYS A 920 -39.42 -47.00 -40.97
N THR A 921 -40.44 -46.52 -40.24
CA THR A 921 -41.30 -47.36 -39.37
C THR A 921 -42.76 -47.53 -39.86
N GLN A 922 -43.09 -47.11 -41.08
CA GLN A 922 -44.44 -47.29 -41.66
C GLN A 922 -44.49 -48.15 -42.95
N PHE A 923 -43.52 -49.06 -43.12
CA PHE A 923 -43.60 -50.15 -44.10
C PHE A 923 -43.68 -51.53 -43.41
N SER A 924 -44.49 -51.67 -42.36
CA SER A 924 -45.01 -52.97 -41.93
C SER A 924 -46.14 -52.80 -40.92
N SER A 925 -47.38 -52.67 -41.41
CA SER A 925 -48.53 -53.45 -40.94
C SER A 925 -49.82 -52.85 -41.50
N SER A 926 -50.61 -53.76 -42.01
CA SER A 926 -51.79 -53.66 -42.85
C SER A 926 -53.09 -53.46 -42.08
N LYS A 927 -54.09 -52.83 -42.75
CA LYS A 927 -55.56 -53.00 -42.62
C LYS A 927 -56.15 -52.54 -41.25
N SER A 928 -57.34 -51.98 -41.09
CA SER A 928 -58.57 -51.86 -41.90
C SER A 928 -59.54 -50.88 -41.22
N ASN A 929 -60.34 -50.20 -42.05
CA ASN A 929 -61.76 -49.81 -41.93
C ASN A 929 -62.38 -49.09 -40.71
N GLU A 930 -62.94 -47.92 -41.07
CA GLU A 930 -64.30 -47.41 -40.80
C GLU A 930 -64.66 -46.64 -39.50
N PRO A 931 -65.65 -45.71 -39.61
CA PRO A 931 -65.81 -44.57 -38.71
C PRO A 931 -67.07 -44.67 -37.82
N ASN A 932 -67.15 -43.87 -36.75
CA ASN A 932 -68.43 -43.30 -36.26
C ASN A 932 -68.27 -42.25 -35.14
N ASN A 933 -68.92 -41.10 -35.39
CA ASN A 933 -69.73 -40.26 -34.50
C ASN A 933 -69.92 -40.66 -33.01
N LEU A 934 -69.87 -39.70 -32.08
CA LEU A 934 -71.05 -39.00 -31.45
C LEU A 934 -70.66 -38.30 -30.11
N SER A 935 -71.13 -37.04 -29.97
CA SER A 935 -71.66 -36.34 -28.77
C SER A 935 -71.13 -36.54 -27.32
N GLY A 936 -70.88 -35.41 -26.64
CA GLY A 936 -71.66 -35.04 -25.44
C GLY A 936 -70.99 -34.99 -24.04
N ILE A 937 -70.97 -33.77 -23.45
CA ILE A 937 -71.50 -33.43 -22.11
C ILE A 937 -70.65 -33.70 -20.82
N VAL A 938 -70.21 -32.57 -20.20
CA VAL A 938 -70.36 -32.13 -18.77
C VAL A 938 -69.45 -32.65 -17.63
N SER A 939 -68.74 -31.68 -17.04
CA SER A 939 -68.53 -31.30 -15.61
C SER A 939 -67.85 -32.19 -14.55
N SER A 940 -67.11 -31.46 -13.69
CA SER A 940 -66.89 -31.58 -12.23
C SER A 940 -65.85 -32.54 -11.65
N THR A 941 -64.72 -31.93 -11.30
CA THR A 941 -64.00 -31.88 -10.02
C THR A 941 -64.34 -32.83 -8.84
N VAL A 942 -63.28 -33.46 -8.30
CA VAL A 942 -62.87 -33.64 -6.87
C VAL A 942 -62.68 -35.08 -6.34
N LYS A 943 -61.41 -35.33 -5.94
CA LYS A 943 -60.80 -36.21 -4.89
C LYS A 943 -60.90 -37.74 -4.96
N GLY A 944 -59.71 -38.36 -4.79
CA GLY A 944 -59.53 -39.41 -3.78
C GLY A 944 -58.59 -40.57 -4.09
N SER A 945 -57.38 -40.50 -3.52
CA SER A 945 -56.59 -41.62 -2.92
C SER A 945 -55.87 -42.71 -3.75
N SER A 946 -54.62 -42.93 -3.31
CA SER A 946 -53.88 -44.20 -3.13
C SER A 946 -52.87 -44.71 -4.20
N TYR A 947 -51.60 -44.62 -3.80
CA TYR A 947 -50.48 -45.58 -3.87
C TYR A 947 -49.98 -46.23 -5.19
N ASN A 948 -48.67 -46.00 -5.42
CA ASN A 948 -47.62 -46.80 -6.08
C ASN A 948 -47.88 -47.26 -7.54
N LYS A 949 -46.97 -47.11 -8.52
CA LYS A 949 -45.50 -47.22 -8.55
C LYS A 949 -45.02 -46.72 -9.93
N SER A 950 -43.71 -46.57 -10.07
CA SER A 950 -42.90 -46.46 -11.29
C SER A 950 -42.96 -45.16 -12.12
N ALA A 951 -41.93 -44.35 -11.87
CA ALA A 951 -41.06 -43.65 -12.81
C ALA A 951 -41.53 -43.51 -14.27
N ALA A 952 -41.97 -42.29 -14.63
CA ALA A 952 -41.55 -41.57 -15.84
C ALA A 952 -42.05 -40.12 -15.76
N ASP A 953 -41.21 -39.20 -16.23
CA ASP A 953 -41.49 -37.83 -16.68
C ASP A 953 -42.19 -36.83 -15.75
N PHE A 954 -41.43 -35.83 -15.28
CA PHE A 954 -41.90 -34.44 -15.18
C PHE A 954 -40.73 -33.45 -15.29
N THR A 955 -40.51 -32.96 -16.50
CA THR A 955 -40.08 -31.59 -16.75
C THR A 955 -41.17 -30.61 -16.31
N ASN A 956 -40.75 -29.45 -15.78
CA ASN A 956 -41.51 -28.23 -15.42
C ASN A 956 -42.11 -28.15 -14.01
N ILE A 957 -41.35 -27.56 -13.08
CA ILE A 957 -41.86 -26.52 -12.18
C ILE A 957 -40.87 -25.35 -12.21
N GLN A 958 -41.36 -24.19 -12.66
CA GLN A 958 -40.68 -22.91 -12.55
C GLN A 958 -40.52 -22.55 -11.06
N ALA A 959 -39.28 -22.30 -10.63
CA ALA A 959 -39.02 -21.57 -9.40
C ALA A 959 -38.42 -20.20 -9.77
N VAL A 960 -39.14 -19.16 -9.38
CA VAL A 960 -38.77 -17.76 -9.44
C VAL A 960 -37.53 -17.54 -8.56
N TRP A 961 -36.44 -17.06 -9.16
CA TRP A 961 -35.28 -16.59 -8.39
C TRP A 961 -35.45 -15.10 -8.11
N THR A 962 -35.76 -14.78 -6.84
CA THR A 962 -35.43 -13.46 -6.29
C THR A 962 -33.94 -13.43 -5.92
N LYS A 963 -33.29 -12.31 -6.23
CA LYS A 963 -31.86 -12.03 -6.03
C LYS A 963 -31.39 -12.43 -4.63
N GLY A 964 -30.48 -13.40 -4.55
CA GLY A 964 -29.67 -13.69 -3.37
C GLY A 964 -28.22 -13.92 -3.81
N SER A 965 -27.29 -13.25 -3.15
CA SER A 965 -25.86 -13.25 -3.49
C SER A 965 -25.20 -14.57 -3.07
N VAL A 966 -24.46 -15.20 -3.98
CA VAL A 966 -23.60 -16.36 -3.69
C VAL A 966 -22.42 -15.86 -2.85
N VAL A 967 -22.22 -16.43 -1.66
CA VAL A 967 -21.22 -15.93 -0.71
C VAL A 967 -19.86 -16.61 -0.87
N SER A 968 -19.82 -17.88 -1.29
CA SER A 968 -18.58 -18.57 -1.65
C SER A 968 -18.87 -19.87 -2.43
N ASN A 969 -17.92 -20.28 -3.26
CA ASN A 969 -17.93 -21.54 -4.00
C ASN A 969 -16.72 -22.34 -3.50
N ILE A 970 -16.93 -23.47 -2.83
CA ILE A 970 -15.84 -24.31 -2.31
C ILE A 970 -15.81 -25.58 -3.14
N THR A 971 -14.71 -25.77 -3.88
CA THR A 971 -14.36 -27.00 -4.59
C THR A 971 -13.14 -27.61 -3.90
N ALA A 972 -13.26 -28.84 -3.42
CA ALA A 972 -12.14 -29.59 -2.88
C ALA A 972 -11.88 -30.82 -3.75
N GLU A 973 -10.66 -30.99 -4.23
CA GLU A 973 -10.23 -32.20 -4.93
C GLU A 973 -9.80 -33.25 -3.91
N TRP A 974 -10.47 -34.40 -3.93
CA TRP A 974 -10.10 -35.59 -3.17
C TRP A 974 -10.00 -36.74 -4.14
N GLU A 975 -8.95 -37.56 -4.02
CA GLU A 975 -8.85 -38.79 -4.80
C GLU A 975 -10.11 -39.64 -4.51
N ILE A 976 -10.98 -39.68 -5.54
CA ILE A 976 -12.16 -40.52 -5.79
C ILE A 976 -13.54 -39.82 -5.83
N MET A 977 -13.82 -38.60 -5.32
CA MET A 977 -15.12 -37.91 -5.60
C MET A 977 -15.09 -36.37 -5.49
N ASN A 978 -15.56 -35.66 -6.52
CA ASN A 978 -15.72 -34.19 -6.53
C ASN A 978 -17.12 -33.76 -6.05
N PHE A 979 -17.16 -32.83 -5.08
CA PHE A 979 -18.39 -32.18 -4.60
C PHE A 979 -18.29 -30.64 -4.67
N SER A 980 -19.42 -29.98 -4.91
CA SER A 980 -19.55 -28.51 -4.89
C SER A 980 -20.61 -28.09 -3.88
N PHE A 981 -20.29 -27.10 -3.04
CA PHE A 981 -21.18 -26.56 -2.01
C PHE A 981 -21.54 -25.11 -2.28
N ILE A 982 -22.83 -24.77 -2.18
CA ILE A 982 -23.32 -23.38 -2.26
C ILE A 982 -24.12 -23.09 -0.98
N VAL A 983 -23.72 -22.03 -0.26
CA VAL A 983 -24.41 -21.52 0.93
C VAL A 983 -25.09 -20.19 0.59
N LEU A 984 -26.40 -20.12 0.80
CA LEU A 984 -27.22 -18.93 0.52
C LEU A 984 -27.60 -18.22 1.82
N LYS A 985 -27.24 -16.92 1.91
CA LYS A 985 -27.21 -16.11 3.13
C LYS A 985 -28.56 -15.86 3.83
N GLU A 986 -29.68 -16.16 3.17
CA GLU A 986 -31.00 -15.77 3.70
C GLU A 986 -31.85 -16.94 4.25
N ARG A 987 -31.48 -18.22 4.05
CA ARG A 987 -32.30 -19.37 4.54
C ARG A 987 -31.55 -20.68 4.91
N ASN A 988 -30.27 -20.67 5.26
CA ASN A 988 -29.55 -21.87 5.78
C ASN A 988 -29.74 -23.16 4.94
N PHE A 989 -29.53 -23.08 3.63
CA PHE A 989 -29.57 -24.25 2.74
C PHE A 989 -28.16 -24.66 2.30
N LEU A 990 -27.91 -25.97 2.30
CA LEU A 990 -26.70 -26.58 1.72
C LEU A 990 -27.09 -27.29 0.42
N TRP A 991 -26.49 -26.88 -0.70
CA TRP A 991 -26.61 -27.59 -1.99
C TRP A 991 -25.37 -28.45 -2.22
N VAL A 992 -25.56 -29.73 -2.56
CA VAL A 992 -24.45 -30.68 -2.79
C VAL A 992 -24.66 -31.35 -4.14
N GLN A 993 -23.69 -31.20 -5.05
CA GLN A 993 -23.66 -31.90 -6.34
C GLN A 993 -22.47 -32.86 -6.40
N SER A 994 -22.74 -34.14 -6.66
CA SER A 994 -21.71 -35.15 -6.92
C SER A 994 -21.41 -35.19 -8.42
N GLN A 995 -20.13 -35.12 -8.78
CA GLN A 995 -19.68 -35.38 -10.15
C GLN A 995 -19.07 -36.77 -10.25
N ASN A 996 -19.87 -37.75 -10.66
CA ASN A 996 -19.35 -39.01 -11.20
C ASN A 996 -20.00 -39.29 -12.55
N SER A 997 -19.18 -39.67 -13.52
CA SER A 997 -19.59 -39.98 -14.89
C SER A 997 -20.58 -41.16 -14.91
N ASN A 998 -21.73 -40.97 -15.54
CA ASN A 998 -22.77 -41.96 -15.89
C ASN A 998 -23.91 -42.28 -14.90
N SER A 999 -24.24 -41.43 -13.92
CA SER A 999 -25.57 -41.54 -13.29
C SER A 999 -26.15 -40.19 -12.84
N ILE A 1000 -27.48 -40.07 -12.93
CA ILE A 1000 -28.31 -38.88 -12.69
C ILE A 1000 -27.83 -38.11 -11.45
N ALA A 1001 -27.46 -36.83 -11.63
CA ALA A 1001 -27.17 -35.92 -10.54
C ALA A 1001 -28.40 -35.82 -9.61
N LYS A 1002 -28.28 -36.29 -8.36
CA LYS A 1002 -29.29 -36.04 -7.33
C LYS A 1002 -28.92 -34.78 -6.56
N SER A 1003 -29.78 -33.78 -6.64
CA SER A 1003 -29.70 -32.56 -5.84
C SER A 1003 -30.55 -32.70 -4.58
N PHE A 1004 -29.99 -32.34 -3.42
CA PHE A 1004 -30.72 -32.24 -2.15
C PHE A 1004 -30.77 -30.77 -1.71
N MET A 1005 -31.92 -30.32 -1.21
CA MET A 1005 -32.02 -29.08 -0.44
C MET A 1005 -32.28 -29.48 1.02
N LEU A 1006 -31.33 -29.20 1.90
CA LEU A 1006 -31.45 -29.50 3.33
C LEU A 1006 -31.68 -28.21 4.12
N ASP A 1007 -32.78 -28.15 4.86
CA ASP A 1007 -33.10 -27.10 5.84
C ASP A 1007 -32.28 -27.39 7.11
N LEU A 1008 -31.21 -26.62 7.37
CA LEU A 1008 -30.19 -26.99 8.36
C LEU A 1008 -30.68 -26.85 9.81
N ASN A 1009 -30.62 -27.97 10.55
CA ASN A 1009 -30.60 -27.99 12.01
C ASN A 1009 -29.47 -28.96 12.40
N LEU A 1010 -28.28 -28.42 12.68
CA LEU A 1010 -27.10 -29.23 13.00
C LEU A 1010 -27.21 -29.78 14.41
N THR A 1011 -27.21 -31.11 14.54
CA THR A 1011 -26.92 -31.77 15.81
C THR A 1011 -25.60 -32.51 15.64
N THR A 1012 -24.53 -31.94 16.21
CA THR A 1012 -23.22 -32.59 16.28
C THR A 1012 -23.28 -33.70 17.31
N GLY A 1013 -23.11 -34.95 16.88
CA GLY A 1013 -23.09 -36.10 17.78
C GLY A 1013 -22.06 -37.12 17.33
N ILE A 1014 -21.04 -37.33 18.16
CA ILE A 1014 -20.04 -38.38 17.95
C ILE A 1014 -20.66 -39.69 18.46
N ARG A 1015 -20.82 -40.71 17.60
CA ARG A 1015 -20.96 -42.11 18.06
C ARG A 1015 -20.76 -43.17 16.97
N LYS A 1016 -19.59 -43.85 17.01
CA LYS A 1016 -19.44 -45.31 17.25
C LYS A 1016 -17.95 -45.68 17.45
N LYS A 1017 -17.70 -46.94 17.84
CA LYS A 1017 -16.59 -47.51 18.64
C LYS A 1017 -15.14 -47.42 18.09
N ASP A 1018 -14.92 -46.85 16.91
CA ASP A 1018 -13.65 -46.85 16.15
C ASP A 1018 -12.93 -45.50 16.13
N GLY A 1019 -13.50 -44.45 16.72
CA GLY A 1019 -12.82 -43.16 16.92
C GLY A 1019 -12.74 -42.26 15.68
N THR A 1020 -13.28 -42.67 14.52
CA THR A 1020 -13.35 -41.83 13.32
C THR A 1020 -14.49 -40.80 13.42
N PRO A 1021 -14.22 -39.50 13.14
CA PRO A 1021 -15.22 -38.44 13.23
C PRO A 1021 -16.23 -38.53 12.07
N VAL A 1022 -17.50 -38.29 12.41
CA VAL A 1022 -18.62 -38.36 11.46
C VAL A 1022 -19.55 -37.18 11.70
N LEU A 1023 -19.83 -36.41 10.65
CA LEU A 1023 -20.82 -35.33 10.68
C LEU A 1023 -22.17 -35.87 10.20
N ILE A 1024 -23.22 -35.66 11.00
CA ILE A 1024 -24.58 -36.08 10.68
C ILE A 1024 -25.44 -34.83 10.47
N ILE A 1025 -26.01 -34.71 9.27
CA ILE A 1025 -26.89 -33.60 8.90
C ILE A 1025 -28.29 -34.18 8.71
N ARG A 1026 -29.26 -33.70 9.50
CA ARG A 1026 -30.65 -34.13 9.43
C ARG A 1026 -31.53 -33.09 8.77
N GLU A 1027 -32.39 -33.55 7.87
CA GLU A 1027 -33.44 -32.71 7.29
C GLU A 1027 -34.67 -32.64 8.21
N LYS A 1028 -35.04 -31.42 8.62
CA LYS A 1028 -36.09 -31.17 9.62
C LYS A 1028 -37.49 -31.66 9.21
N LYS A 1029 -37.77 -31.81 7.92
CA LYS A 1029 -39.10 -32.17 7.38
C LYS A 1029 -39.23 -33.61 6.89
N SER A 1030 -38.13 -34.27 6.50
CA SER A 1030 -38.20 -35.60 5.87
C SER A 1030 -37.63 -36.72 6.76
N ASN A 1031 -37.03 -36.39 7.91
CA ASN A 1031 -36.29 -37.33 8.77
C ASN A 1031 -35.15 -38.08 8.05
N SER A 1032 -34.72 -37.57 6.89
CA SER A 1032 -33.59 -38.10 6.13
C SER A 1032 -32.28 -37.64 6.77
N GLU A 1033 -31.32 -38.58 6.90
CA GLU A 1033 -29.99 -38.30 7.46
C GLU A 1033 -28.92 -38.40 6.36
N LEU A 1034 -28.08 -37.38 6.26
CA LEU A 1034 -26.81 -37.46 5.53
C LEU A 1034 -25.68 -37.68 6.54
N LYS A 1035 -24.85 -38.70 6.31
CA LYS A 1035 -23.70 -39.03 7.16
C LYS A 1035 -22.42 -38.88 6.35
N ILE A 1036 -21.54 -37.99 6.80
CA ILE A 1036 -20.24 -37.73 6.18
C ILE A 1036 -19.18 -38.28 7.12
N ARG A 1037 -18.42 -39.28 6.68
CA ARG A 1037 -17.28 -39.82 7.43
C ARG A 1037 -16.01 -39.12 6.99
N PHE A 1038 -15.17 -38.79 7.95
CA PHE A 1038 -13.86 -38.22 7.71
C PHE A 1038 -12.78 -39.25 8.03
N ASN A 1039 -11.67 -39.20 7.30
CA ASN A 1039 -10.58 -40.15 7.47
C ASN A 1039 -9.71 -39.80 8.69
N SER A 1040 -9.73 -38.53 9.13
CA SER A 1040 -9.01 -38.05 10.32
C SER A 1040 -9.75 -36.92 11.04
N GLN A 1041 -9.37 -36.64 12.30
CA GLN A 1041 -9.89 -35.49 13.07
C GLN A 1041 -9.49 -34.15 12.45
N GLN A 1042 -8.30 -34.07 11.87
CA GLN A 1042 -7.79 -32.86 11.23
C GLN A 1042 -8.62 -32.48 9.99
N GLU A 1043 -9.09 -33.46 9.22
CA GLU A 1043 -10.02 -33.20 8.09
C GLU A 1043 -11.37 -32.69 8.56
N TYR A 1044 -11.88 -33.24 9.66
CA TYR A 1044 -13.13 -32.79 10.26
C TYR A 1044 -13.00 -31.34 10.73
N ASP A 1045 -11.92 -30.98 11.42
CA ASP A 1045 -11.71 -29.63 11.96
C ASP A 1045 -11.56 -28.59 10.82
N ILE A 1046 -10.81 -28.91 9.76
CA ILE A 1046 -10.69 -28.03 8.58
C ILE A 1046 -12.06 -27.82 7.90
N PHE A 1047 -12.86 -28.88 7.77
CA PHE A 1047 -14.19 -28.78 7.15
C PHE A 1047 -15.16 -27.96 8.00
N VAL A 1048 -15.06 -28.07 9.32
CA VAL A 1048 -15.83 -27.33 10.32
C VAL A 1048 -15.46 -25.84 10.31
N ASP A 1049 -14.17 -25.50 10.22
CA ASP A 1049 -13.69 -24.11 10.14
C ASP A 1049 -14.07 -23.39 8.83
N LEU A 1050 -14.34 -24.14 7.76
CA LEU A 1050 -14.81 -23.60 6.48
C LEU A 1050 -16.32 -23.25 6.47
N LEU A 1051 -17.07 -23.61 7.52
CA LEU A 1051 -18.49 -23.26 7.63
C LEU A 1051 -18.68 -21.85 8.20
N PRO A 1052 -19.64 -21.04 7.67
CA PRO A 1052 -19.88 -19.68 8.17
C PRO A 1052 -20.23 -19.66 9.67
N PRO A 1053 -19.79 -18.65 10.45
CA PRO A 1053 -20.02 -18.56 11.90
C PRO A 1053 -21.50 -18.61 12.33
N GLU A 1054 -22.39 -18.15 11.46
CA GLU A 1054 -23.85 -18.10 11.66
C GLU A 1054 -24.50 -19.50 11.78
N VAL A 1055 -23.78 -20.55 11.36
CA VAL A 1055 -24.22 -21.95 11.38
C VAL A 1055 -23.99 -22.61 12.76
N TYR A 1056 -23.16 -22.03 13.61
CA TYR A 1056 -22.80 -22.56 14.94
C TYR A 1056 -23.77 -22.21 16.06
N HIS A 1057 -24.63 -21.21 15.88
CA HIS A 1057 -25.51 -20.73 16.95
C HIS A 1057 -26.78 -21.56 17.11
N LYS A 1058 -26.63 -22.84 17.53
CA LYS A 1058 -27.59 -23.58 18.37
C LYS A 1058 -27.07 -25.00 18.71
N SER A 1059 -26.00 -25.10 19.49
CA SER A 1059 -25.81 -26.30 20.32
C SER A 1059 -25.11 -25.96 21.64
N THR A 1060 -25.86 -25.37 22.57
CA THR A 1060 -25.59 -25.54 24.00
C THR A 1060 -26.63 -26.52 24.55
N ALA A 1061 -26.13 -27.55 25.25
CA ALA A 1061 -26.82 -28.60 26.00
C ALA A 1061 -27.62 -29.67 25.20
N VAL A 1062 -27.05 -30.87 25.06
CA VAL A 1062 -27.30 -32.09 25.87
C VAL A 1062 -26.41 -33.22 25.36
#